data_AF-A0A1H9D0T4-F1
#
_entry.id   AF-A0A1H9D0T4-F1
#
_cell.length_a   1.000
_cell.length_b   1.000
_cell.length_c   1.000
_cell.angle_alpha   90.00
_cell.angle_beta   90.00
_cell.angle_gamma   90.00
#
_symmetry.space_group_name_H-M   'P 1'
#
loop_
_entity.id
_entity.type
_entity.pdbx_description
1 polymer ?
#
loop_
_entity_poly.entity_id
_entity_poly.type
_entity_poly.pdbx_seq_one_letter_code
_entity_poly.pdbx_strand_id
1 'polypeptide(L)'
;MDVNGTRFHLILGKDDWFRCQEDGAPHGIFKCVTFDEKADQFMLKSLPRRISHSQQPLNASIRCGAAVDRFGNCYWLANDRQQIFWQPSGTKQAHVYWAQKVVSCGIPSVGEFQPVTVNIEIFELAGLVVTEHHYLIVGNVSQDGLLIFDLHAGGEPMLLRFPHEVSFKPFDMAAAPGGGLWVLDRENHVYWGFDRDFRVLGVTAPSSGLQAGEEIPTFHSVDGEMITHSNQYFPAGFPVAACNPISIEALSDGSVLILDSPDPAKQVITSAVSSVLYHYRGTELLTLPVELKDQIETEETCADAADSNTVRLSVIAHDIVYDPASETLYAAESNGKQVIAFSMKLSPNLRLEVKTDYMPMHSFGGRALMMGGEAFGRKVLYDIVGGNVDQDTHVRWAPLQVIDDPHYARKAAILTPIFDGKTRNCVWDGLFLDACIPPEATVKIASRTDNDRDLIESAPFIDEPDLYLRGAGAEIPYYKPFADIETHPDQMRTRELLFQRARGQYLQISDRETLPDQMGTWELLFQRARGRYLQIRLELVGNSRVTPQIRAMRIYYPRFSYVEHYLPAVYREDQESASFLERLLANPKGFFSDIEAKIEDVSVLFEPRSAPSEAIDWLASWMGLALDPLWEGIHKQQSSDSHRPGFDRRRLFIRYAPRLYELRGTPNGIRLALQLLLDPCLEELLEQFEAAVWIPDTALRAELTRFNLPYPTPDLTRQALEELMFTYVLTSHRTSKVRIVERFMARDGKAIAAGDPTGGSGSVGEDTLAGSAHRFSVLIAEGLPPEQVAMVKRIVDLERPAHTAYDVGRFWDYFRVGEARLAVDTVLGEESRFVPIILGRNTLAEGYLASAPPMDTPERQIIDRDRLGDTVHL
;
A
#
# COMPACT_ATOMS: atom_id res chain seq x y z
N MET A 1 -0.88 7.50 37.29
CA MET A 1 -1.02 8.37 38.48
C MET A 1 0.33 9.04 38.64
N ASP A 2 0.38 10.35 38.89
CA ASP A 2 1.64 11.04 39.11
C ASP A 2 2.14 10.87 40.56
N VAL A 3 3.31 11.43 40.86
CA VAL A 3 3.92 11.44 42.20
C VAL A 3 3.07 12.09 43.28
N ASN A 4 2.14 12.98 42.90
CA ASN A 4 1.23 13.67 43.83
C ASN A 4 -0.08 12.90 44.04
N GLY A 5 -0.24 11.71 43.44
CA GLY A 5 -1.47 10.93 43.49
C GLY A 5 -2.56 11.38 42.49
N THR A 6 -2.25 12.34 41.63
CA THR A 6 -3.11 12.83 40.55
C THR A 6 -3.28 11.73 39.49
N ARG A 7 -4.50 11.53 39.00
CA ARG A 7 -4.82 10.59 37.92
C ARG A 7 -5.16 11.39 36.67
N PHE A 8 -5.24 10.73 35.53
CA PHE A 8 -5.76 11.35 34.32
C PHE A 8 -6.74 10.43 33.59
N HIS A 9 -7.67 11.04 32.86
CA HIS A 9 -8.40 10.35 31.79
C HIS A 9 -7.60 10.44 30.50
N LEU A 10 -7.61 9.38 29.70
CA LEU A 10 -6.88 9.25 28.44
C LEU A 10 -7.86 9.08 27.30
N ILE A 11 -7.64 9.82 26.21
CA ILE A 11 -8.14 9.49 24.88
C ILE A 11 -6.91 9.16 24.03
N LEU A 12 -6.81 7.90 23.60
CA LEU A 12 -5.72 7.42 22.75
C LEU A 12 -6.24 6.42 21.71
N GLY A 13 -5.86 6.62 20.46
CA GLY A 13 -6.22 5.74 19.36
C GLY A 13 -7.69 5.85 18.92
N LYS A 14 -8.00 5.18 17.82
CA LYS A 14 -9.27 5.27 17.11
C LYS A 14 -10.48 5.08 18.04
N ASP A 15 -10.54 3.99 18.78
CA ASP A 15 -11.73 3.63 19.57
C ASP A 15 -12.08 4.67 20.64
N ASP A 16 -11.09 5.32 21.24
CA ASP A 16 -11.34 6.38 22.22
C ASP A 16 -11.81 7.68 21.54
N TRP A 17 -11.18 8.08 20.43
CA TRP A 17 -11.61 9.25 19.65
C TRP A 17 -13.03 9.10 19.10
N PHE A 18 -13.42 7.89 18.71
CA PHE A 18 -14.77 7.59 18.23
C PHE A 18 -15.85 7.57 19.33
N ARG A 19 -15.47 7.67 20.61
CA ARG A 19 -16.45 7.94 21.70
C ARG A 19 -16.81 9.43 21.80
N CYS A 20 -16.05 10.31 21.16
CA CYS A 20 -16.39 11.71 21.05
C CYS A 20 -17.53 11.91 20.05
N GLN A 21 -18.18 13.08 20.13
CA GLN A 21 -19.26 13.46 19.23
C GLN A 21 -18.94 14.80 18.58
N GLU A 22 -19.17 14.92 17.27
CA GLU A 22 -19.10 16.22 16.61
C GLU A 22 -20.36 17.04 16.88
N ASP A 23 -20.15 18.29 17.29
CA ASP A 23 -21.22 19.24 17.60
C ASP A 23 -22.04 19.51 16.33
N GLY A 24 -23.36 19.37 16.42
CA GLY A 24 -24.27 19.47 15.27
C GLY A 24 -24.35 18.22 14.37
N ALA A 25 -23.62 17.12 14.67
CA ALA A 25 -23.71 15.86 13.94
C ALA A 25 -24.50 14.77 14.72
N PRO A 26 -25.18 13.83 14.03
CA PRO A 26 -25.77 12.65 14.68
C PRO A 26 -24.70 11.82 15.41
N HIS A 27 -25.11 11.20 16.52
CA HIS A 27 -24.19 10.39 17.32
C HIS A 27 -23.53 9.28 16.51
N GLY A 28 -22.20 9.15 16.62
CA GLY A 28 -21.40 8.16 15.88
C GLY A 28 -21.05 8.55 14.44
N ILE A 29 -21.40 9.77 13.98
CA ILE A 29 -21.06 10.26 12.64
C ILE A 29 -20.15 11.49 12.76
N PHE A 30 -18.98 11.40 12.15
CA PHE A 30 -18.06 12.53 11.96
C PHE A 30 -18.18 13.08 10.54
N LYS A 31 -18.53 14.36 10.43
CA LYS A 31 -18.66 15.08 9.16
C LYS A 31 -17.36 15.76 8.76
N CYS A 32 -16.78 16.57 9.65
CA CYS A 32 -15.66 17.45 9.32
C CYS A 32 -14.32 17.01 9.95
N VAL A 33 -14.31 15.87 10.66
CA VAL A 33 -13.09 15.24 11.22
C VAL A 33 -12.90 13.81 10.74
N THR A 34 -11.67 13.33 10.82
CA THR A 34 -11.31 11.95 10.52
C THR A 34 -10.17 11.48 11.42
N PHE A 35 -10.01 10.16 11.54
CA PHE A 35 -8.88 9.54 12.19
C PHE A 35 -7.99 8.88 11.13
N ASP A 36 -6.74 9.30 11.03
CA ASP A 36 -5.72 8.67 10.21
C ASP A 36 -5.14 7.48 10.96
N GLU A 37 -5.52 6.26 10.57
CA GLU A 37 -5.04 5.02 11.18
C GLU A 37 -3.55 4.78 10.99
N LYS A 38 -2.96 5.28 9.89
CA LYS A 38 -1.52 5.09 9.63
C LYS A 38 -0.69 6.00 10.53
N ALA A 39 -1.16 7.22 10.74
CA ALA A 39 -0.49 8.21 11.58
C ALA A 39 -0.91 8.14 13.06
N ASP A 40 -1.95 7.38 13.40
CA ASP A 40 -2.58 7.33 14.72
C ASP A 40 -3.02 8.74 15.20
N GLN A 41 -3.61 9.52 14.30
CA GLN A 41 -3.89 10.94 14.52
C GLN A 41 -5.31 11.34 14.13
N PHE A 42 -5.93 12.13 15.00
CA PHE A 42 -7.23 12.76 14.79
C PHE A 42 -7.05 14.16 14.19
N MET A 43 -7.78 14.46 13.11
CA MET A 43 -7.57 15.68 12.31
C MET A 43 -8.84 16.11 11.56
N LEU A 44 -8.81 17.28 10.93
CA LEU A 44 -9.88 17.71 10.03
C LEU A 44 -9.93 16.81 8.79
N LYS A 45 -11.14 16.47 8.36
CA LYS A 45 -11.38 15.55 7.25
C LYS A 45 -10.80 16.11 5.95
N SER A 46 -10.07 15.28 5.21
CA SER A 46 -9.67 15.62 3.84
C SER A 46 -10.91 15.56 2.93
N LEU A 47 -11.08 16.59 2.11
CA LEU A 47 -12.19 16.77 1.19
C LEU A 47 -11.67 16.70 -0.25
N PRO A 48 -12.42 16.13 -1.19
CA PRO A 48 -12.05 16.16 -2.60
C PRO A 48 -12.06 17.61 -3.10
N ARG A 49 -11.04 17.97 -3.87
CA ARG A 49 -10.96 19.30 -4.48
C ARG A 49 -11.70 19.33 -5.81
N ARG A 50 -12.48 20.39 -6.06
CA ARG A 50 -13.16 20.62 -7.33
C ARG A 50 -12.63 21.85 -8.05
N ILE A 51 -12.38 21.73 -9.35
CA ILE A 51 -12.03 22.87 -10.20
C ILE A 51 -13.31 23.46 -10.80
N SER A 52 -13.86 24.48 -10.15
CA SER A 52 -15.08 25.17 -10.56
C SER A 52 -14.78 26.34 -11.51
N HIS A 53 -14.24 26.08 -12.70
CA HIS A 53 -14.15 27.11 -13.75
C HIS A 53 -15.29 26.92 -14.75
N SER A 54 -15.94 28.02 -15.14
CA SER A 54 -17.00 28.02 -16.16
C SER A 54 -16.39 27.75 -17.55
N GLN A 55 -16.23 26.47 -17.88
CA GLN A 55 -16.03 26.02 -19.25
C GLN A 55 -17.26 25.26 -19.71
N GLN A 56 -17.56 25.34 -21.00
CA GLN A 56 -18.60 24.52 -21.59
C GLN A 56 -18.21 23.05 -21.44
N PRO A 57 -19.09 22.19 -20.89
CA PRO A 57 -18.79 20.77 -20.75
C PRO A 57 -18.49 20.14 -22.11
N LEU A 58 -17.54 19.22 -22.14
CA LEU A 58 -17.25 18.37 -23.27
C LEU A 58 -18.52 17.61 -23.66
N ASN A 59 -18.82 17.59 -24.95
CA ASN A 59 -19.94 16.83 -25.46
C ASN A 59 -19.56 15.35 -25.52
N ALA A 60 -20.38 14.46 -24.99
CA ALA A 60 -20.14 13.02 -25.10
C ALA A 60 -19.98 12.55 -26.56
N SER A 61 -20.59 13.24 -27.53
CA SER A 61 -20.46 12.90 -28.94
C SER A 61 -19.07 13.16 -29.53
N ILE A 62 -18.23 13.99 -28.92
CA ILE A 62 -16.86 14.26 -29.39
C ILE A 62 -15.84 13.27 -28.81
N ARG A 63 -16.26 12.38 -27.89
CA ARG A 63 -15.41 11.32 -27.36
C ARG A 63 -14.90 10.45 -28.51
N CYS A 64 -13.58 10.27 -28.55
CA CYS A 64 -12.89 9.46 -29.55
C CYS A 64 -12.05 8.39 -28.86
N GLY A 65 -12.05 7.18 -29.43
CA GLY A 65 -11.35 6.03 -28.85
C GLY A 65 -9.84 6.18 -28.91
N ALA A 66 -9.17 5.64 -27.90
CA ALA A 66 -7.72 5.58 -27.81
C ALA A 66 -7.32 4.30 -27.06
N ALA A 67 -6.17 3.71 -27.42
CA ALA A 67 -5.63 2.55 -26.73
C ALA A 67 -4.09 2.54 -26.72
N VAL A 68 -3.52 1.77 -25.80
CA VAL A 68 -2.08 1.55 -25.69
C VAL A 68 -1.79 0.07 -25.91
N ASP A 69 -0.78 -0.25 -26.73
CA ASP A 69 -0.33 -1.63 -26.88
C ASP A 69 0.63 -2.06 -25.75
N ARG A 70 1.00 -3.34 -25.71
CA ARG A 70 1.87 -3.86 -24.65
C ARG A 70 3.29 -3.25 -24.66
N PHE A 71 3.71 -2.64 -25.77
CA PHE A 71 5.02 -2.01 -25.93
C PHE A 71 4.99 -0.51 -25.58
N GLY A 72 3.83 0.02 -25.19
CA GLY A 72 3.64 1.42 -24.83
C GLY A 72 3.43 2.34 -26.03
N ASN A 73 3.08 1.79 -27.20
CA ASN A 73 2.66 2.60 -28.34
C ASN A 73 1.22 3.05 -28.16
N CYS A 74 0.94 4.34 -28.36
CA CYS A 74 -0.41 4.89 -28.24
C CYS A 74 -1.07 4.98 -29.62
N TYR A 75 -2.34 4.60 -29.71
CA TYR A 75 -3.18 4.70 -30.91
C TYR A 75 -4.44 5.49 -30.57
N TRP A 76 -4.91 6.32 -31.48
CA TRP A 76 -6.17 7.05 -31.28
C TRP A 76 -6.86 7.39 -32.59
N LEU A 77 -8.17 7.60 -32.50
CA LEU A 77 -8.97 8.11 -33.59
C LEU A 77 -8.77 9.63 -33.74
N ALA A 78 -8.61 10.05 -34.99
CA ALA A 78 -8.62 11.45 -35.35
C ALA A 78 -9.99 12.09 -35.07
N ASN A 79 -10.04 13.40 -34.86
CA ASN A 79 -11.30 14.11 -34.63
C ASN A 79 -12.23 14.04 -35.84
N ASP A 80 -11.68 13.92 -37.04
CA ASP A 80 -12.44 13.76 -38.28
C ASP A 80 -13.10 12.37 -38.42
N ARG A 81 -12.76 11.43 -37.52
CA ARG A 81 -13.22 10.03 -37.53
C ARG A 81 -12.92 9.28 -38.82
N GLN A 82 -11.89 9.68 -39.55
CA GLN A 82 -11.50 9.05 -40.83
C GLN A 82 -10.09 8.43 -40.78
N GLN A 83 -9.30 8.82 -39.78
CA GLN A 83 -7.90 8.42 -39.66
C GLN A 83 -7.60 7.84 -38.27
N ILE A 84 -6.59 6.98 -38.24
CA ILE A 84 -6.00 6.43 -37.02
C ILE A 84 -4.60 7.02 -36.89
N PHE A 85 -4.33 7.64 -35.76
CA PHE A 85 -3.00 8.11 -35.41
C PHE A 85 -2.30 7.13 -34.47
N TRP A 86 -0.98 7.21 -34.49
CA TRP A 86 -0.08 6.40 -33.68
C TRP A 86 1.09 7.23 -33.19
N GLN A 87 1.46 7.03 -31.93
CA GLN A 87 2.67 7.56 -31.33
C GLN A 87 3.53 6.39 -30.83
N PRO A 88 4.70 6.15 -31.45
CA PRO A 88 5.63 5.14 -30.97
C PRO A 88 6.13 5.45 -29.56
N SER A 89 6.29 4.39 -28.76
CA SER A 89 6.86 4.44 -27.42
C SER A 89 8.24 5.13 -27.42
N GLY A 90 8.47 6.01 -26.45
CA GLY A 90 9.71 6.78 -26.32
C GLY A 90 9.86 7.98 -27.27
N THR A 91 8.96 8.15 -28.25
CA THR A 91 8.94 9.32 -29.12
C THR A 91 7.87 10.32 -28.67
N LYS A 92 8.06 11.59 -29.02
CA LYS A 92 7.01 12.61 -28.86
C LYS A 92 6.30 12.90 -30.17
N GLN A 93 6.48 12.16 -31.26
CA GLN A 93 5.90 12.53 -32.55
C GLN A 93 4.74 11.60 -32.91
N ALA A 94 3.61 12.19 -33.27
CA ALA A 94 2.45 11.47 -33.78
C ALA A 94 2.58 11.27 -35.30
N HIS A 95 2.16 10.11 -35.78
CA HIS A 95 2.13 9.74 -37.18
C HIS A 95 0.75 9.19 -37.54
N VAL A 96 0.33 9.35 -38.78
CA VAL A 96 -0.86 8.64 -39.28
C VAL A 96 -0.50 7.17 -39.42
N TYR A 97 -1.17 6.32 -38.65
CA TYR A 97 -1.04 4.87 -38.74
C TYR A 97 -1.78 4.33 -39.94
N TRP A 98 -3.03 4.79 -40.11
CA TRP A 98 -3.90 4.38 -41.20
C TRP A 98 -4.88 5.48 -41.56
N ALA A 99 -5.14 5.62 -42.85
CA ALA A 99 -6.14 6.53 -43.39
C ALA A 99 -6.87 5.85 -44.55
N GLN A 100 -8.14 6.18 -44.73
CA GLN A 100 -8.94 5.66 -45.83
C GLN A 100 -8.36 6.11 -47.18
N LYS A 101 -8.09 5.14 -48.06
CA LYS A 101 -7.63 5.41 -49.43
C LYS A 101 -8.83 5.72 -50.32
N VAL A 102 -9.00 6.98 -50.71
CA VAL A 102 -9.96 7.38 -51.76
C VAL A 102 -9.33 7.08 -53.12
N VAL A 103 -9.78 6.03 -53.80
CA VAL A 103 -9.33 5.70 -55.16
C VAL A 103 -10.28 6.37 -56.16
N SER A 104 -9.85 7.45 -56.79
CA SER A 104 -10.55 8.03 -57.95
C SER A 104 -10.13 7.30 -59.22
N CYS A 105 -10.96 6.40 -59.73
CA CYS A 105 -10.73 5.79 -61.04
C CYS A 105 -11.21 6.71 -62.18
N GLY A 106 -10.42 6.80 -63.25
CA GLY A 106 -10.75 7.57 -64.45
C GLY A 106 -11.89 6.97 -65.28
N ILE A 107 -12.38 7.74 -66.26
CA ILE A 107 -13.48 7.36 -67.16
C ILE A 107 -13.08 6.10 -67.95
N PRO A 108 -13.91 5.04 -67.99
CA PRO A 108 -13.57 3.80 -68.67
C PRO A 108 -13.43 3.99 -70.18
N SER A 109 -12.41 3.36 -70.77
CA SER A 109 -12.28 3.25 -72.23
C SER A 109 -13.02 2.00 -72.74
N VAL A 110 -13.68 2.12 -73.89
CA VAL A 110 -14.53 1.03 -74.43
C VAL A 110 -13.65 -0.11 -74.94
N GLY A 111 -13.83 -1.32 -74.38
CA GLY A 111 -13.25 -2.57 -74.91
C GLY A 111 -12.24 -3.28 -74.01
N GLU A 112 -11.91 -2.74 -72.83
CA GLU A 112 -11.00 -3.39 -71.86
C GLU A 112 -11.75 -3.87 -70.62
N PHE A 113 -11.34 -5.03 -70.07
CA PHE A 113 -11.76 -5.46 -68.73
C PHE A 113 -11.13 -4.53 -67.70
N GLN A 114 -11.93 -3.72 -67.02
CA GLN A 114 -11.48 -2.87 -65.91
C GLN A 114 -12.41 -3.05 -64.69
N PRO A 115 -11.90 -2.83 -63.46
CA PRO A 115 -12.71 -2.91 -62.24
C PRO A 115 -13.88 -1.94 -62.29
N VAL A 116 -15.06 -2.38 -61.84
CA VAL A 116 -16.27 -1.53 -61.75
C VAL A 116 -15.99 -0.34 -60.83
N THR A 117 -16.36 0.86 -61.28
CA THR A 117 -16.29 2.10 -60.51
C THR A 117 -17.26 2.02 -59.34
N VAL A 118 -16.76 1.64 -58.17
CA VAL A 118 -17.49 1.81 -56.91
C VAL A 118 -17.11 3.18 -56.36
N ASN A 119 -18.10 4.06 -56.21
CA ASN A 119 -17.89 5.30 -55.49
C ASN A 119 -17.60 4.91 -54.04
N ILE A 120 -16.35 5.07 -53.58
CA ILE A 120 -15.97 4.74 -52.20
C ILE A 120 -16.47 5.91 -51.35
N GLU A 121 -17.63 5.76 -50.72
CA GLU A 121 -18.06 6.68 -49.65
C GLU A 121 -17.05 6.57 -48.50
N ILE A 122 -16.60 7.72 -48.01
CA ILE A 122 -15.75 7.80 -46.82
C ILE A 122 -16.58 7.31 -45.63
N PHE A 123 -16.07 6.34 -44.88
CA PHE A 123 -16.79 5.75 -43.74
C PHE A 123 -16.38 6.44 -42.42
N GLU A 124 -17.28 6.47 -41.45
CA GLU A 124 -17.01 6.99 -40.11
C GLU A 124 -16.44 5.90 -39.19
N LEU A 125 -15.36 6.22 -38.49
CA LEU A 125 -14.71 5.36 -37.49
C LEU A 125 -15.16 5.73 -36.08
N ALA A 126 -15.44 4.73 -35.25
CA ALA A 126 -15.78 4.93 -33.84
C ALA A 126 -15.38 3.71 -32.99
N GLY A 127 -15.01 3.94 -31.73
CA GLY A 127 -14.43 2.94 -30.86
C GLY A 127 -13.04 2.50 -31.34
N LEU A 128 -12.11 2.36 -30.41
CA LEU A 128 -10.75 1.89 -30.71
C LEU A 128 -10.22 1.12 -29.50
N VAL A 129 -9.68 -0.07 -29.74
CA VAL A 129 -9.13 -0.92 -28.69
C VAL A 129 -7.94 -1.72 -29.20
N VAL A 130 -6.97 -2.00 -28.33
CA VAL A 130 -5.91 -2.99 -28.57
C VAL A 130 -6.15 -4.20 -27.67
N THR A 131 -6.27 -5.39 -28.26
CA THR A 131 -6.50 -6.63 -27.50
C THR A 131 -5.21 -7.21 -26.93
N GLU A 132 -5.31 -8.10 -25.94
CA GLU A 132 -4.15 -8.80 -25.35
C GLU A 132 -3.35 -9.62 -26.39
N HIS A 133 -4.01 -10.08 -27.45
CA HIS A 133 -3.38 -10.79 -28.58
C HIS A 133 -2.84 -9.85 -29.67
N HIS A 134 -2.70 -8.55 -29.37
CA HIS A 134 -2.05 -7.58 -30.26
C HIS A 134 -2.80 -7.29 -31.57
N TYR A 135 -4.13 -7.26 -31.50
CA TYR A 135 -4.96 -6.72 -32.57
C TYR A 135 -5.44 -5.32 -32.22
N LEU A 136 -5.24 -4.37 -33.13
CA LEU A 136 -5.89 -3.06 -33.07
C LEU A 136 -7.23 -3.17 -33.79
N ILE A 137 -8.31 -2.83 -33.09
CA ILE A 137 -9.67 -2.95 -33.60
C ILE A 137 -10.34 -1.59 -33.57
N VAL A 138 -11.00 -1.26 -34.68
CA VAL A 138 -11.68 0.02 -34.86
C VAL A 138 -13.06 -0.23 -35.46
N GLY A 139 -14.09 0.41 -34.92
CA GLY A 139 -15.44 0.29 -35.47
C GLY A 139 -15.61 1.06 -36.75
N ASN A 140 -16.31 0.47 -37.71
CA ASN A 140 -16.73 1.09 -38.95
C ASN A 140 -18.25 1.27 -38.92
N VAL A 141 -18.70 2.49 -38.60
CA VAL A 141 -20.10 2.81 -38.36
C VAL A 141 -20.93 2.79 -39.66
N SER A 142 -20.32 3.15 -40.79
CA SER A 142 -21.04 3.24 -42.07
C SER A 142 -21.21 1.90 -42.78
N GLN A 143 -20.40 0.89 -42.43
CA GLN A 143 -20.46 -0.46 -43.03
C GLN A 143 -20.87 -1.54 -42.03
N ASP A 144 -21.42 -1.15 -40.88
CA ASP A 144 -21.90 -2.05 -39.82
C ASP A 144 -20.86 -3.14 -39.49
N GLY A 145 -19.63 -2.73 -39.15
CA GLY A 145 -18.54 -3.69 -38.99
C GLY A 145 -17.36 -3.22 -38.16
N LEU A 146 -16.33 -4.06 -38.11
CA LEU A 146 -15.07 -3.84 -37.40
C LEU A 146 -13.89 -3.98 -38.36
N LEU A 147 -12.97 -3.02 -38.32
CA LEU A 147 -11.65 -3.10 -38.94
C LEU A 147 -10.67 -3.72 -37.94
N ILE A 148 -10.01 -4.81 -38.35
CA ILE A 148 -9.07 -5.57 -37.53
C ILE A 148 -7.69 -5.47 -38.15
N PHE A 149 -6.75 -4.89 -37.39
CA PHE A 149 -5.35 -4.72 -37.77
C PHE A 149 -4.49 -5.67 -36.94
N ASP A 150 -3.73 -6.53 -37.60
CA ASP A 150 -2.74 -7.38 -36.95
C ASP A 150 -1.47 -6.55 -36.67
N LEU A 151 -1.22 -6.21 -35.40
CA LEU A 151 -0.03 -5.42 -35.03
C LEU A 151 1.26 -6.25 -35.04
N HIS A 152 1.18 -7.59 -35.16
CA HIS A 152 2.33 -8.46 -35.27
C HIS A 152 2.77 -8.64 -36.74
N ALA A 153 1.84 -9.00 -37.61
CA ALA A 153 2.12 -9.26 -39.03
C ALA A 153 2.16 -7.96 -39.86
N GLY A 154 1.40 -6.93 -39.47
CA GLY A 154 1.13 -5.76 -40.30
C GLY A 154 0.27 -6.09 -41.53
N GLY A 155 0.01 -5.08 -42.36
CA GLY A 155 -0.76 -5.22 -43.60
C GLY A 155 -2.02 -4.34 -43.66
N GLU A 156 -2.86 -4.59 -44.66
CA GLU A 156 -4.18 -3.95 -44.76
C GLU A 156 -5.16 -4.58 -43.76
N PRO A 157 -6.09 -3.80 -43.18
CA PRO A 157 -7.04 -4.32 -42.20
C PRO A 157 -8.01 -5.33 -42.82
N MET A 158 -8.39 -6.32 -42.02
CA MET A 158 -9.54 -7.16 -42.32
C MET A 158 -10.83 -6.44 -41.89
N LEU A 159 -11.84 -6.44 -42.76
CA LEU A 159 -13.15 -5.91 -42.43
C LEU A 159 -14.10 -7.06 -42.08
N LEU A 160 -14.53 -7.12 -40.81
CA LEU A 160 -15.58 -8.00 -40.33
C LEU A 160 -16.92 -7.26 -40.42
N ARG A 161 -17.83 -7.70 -41.30
CA ARG A 161 -19.16 -7.09 -41.48
C ARG A 161 -20.23 -7.89 -40.78
N PHE A 162 -21.18 -7.21 -40.16
CA PHE A 162 -22.40 -7.81 -39.70
C PHE A 162 -23.35 -8.06 -40.87
N PRO A 163 -24.24 -9.06 -40.78
CA PRO A 163 -25.34 -9.22 -41.75
C PRO A 163 -26.18 -7.94 -41.81
N HIS A 164 -26.67 -7.59 -43.00
CA HIS A 164 -27.43 -6.35 -43.22
C HIS A 164 -28.74 -6.31 -42.39
N GLU A 165 -29.25 -7.46 -41.97
CA GLU A 165 -30.43 -7.59 -41.11
C GLU A 165 -30.14 -7.22 -39.64
N VAL A 166 -28.87 -7.15 -39.24
CA VAL A 166 -28.45 -6.90 -37.86
C VAL A 166 -27.89 -5.49 -37.74
N SER A 167 -28.61 -4.61 -37.03
CA SER A 167 -28.15 -3.26 -36.72
C SER A 167 -26.94 -3.32 -35.79
N PHE A 168 -25.80 -2.77 -36.24
CA PHE A 168 -24.56 -2.73 -35.47
C PHE A 168 -23.86 -1.37 -35.65
N LYS A 169 -23.91 -0.54 -34.61
CA LYS A 169 -23.36 0.82 -34.58
C LYS A 169 -22.31 0.95 -33.47
N PRO A 170 -21.05 0.52 -33.72
CA PRO A 170 -20.00 0.57 -32.71
C PRO A 170 -19.73 2.02 -32.29
N PHE A 171 -19.62 2.28 -30.99
CA PHE A 171 -19.34 3.61 -30.45
C PHE A 171 -18.11 3.64 -29.55
N ASP A 172 -18.03 2.72 -28.58
CA ASP A 172 -16.89 2.56 -27.68
C ASP A 172 -16.51 1.09 -27.53
N MET A 173 -15.28 0.80 -27.10
CA MET A 173 -14.76 -0.55 -27.02
C MET A 173 -13.82 -0.75 -25.83
N ALA A 174 -13.85 -1.94 -25.25
CA ALA A 174 -12.94 -2.36 -24.18
C ALA A 174 -12.35 -3.74 -24.49
N ALA A 175 -11.08 -3.96 -24.14
CA ALA A 175 -10.42 -5.24 -24.34
C ALA A 175 -10.96 -6.25 -23.32
N ALA A 176 -11.43 -7.40 -23.77
CA ALA A 176 -11.87 -8.44 -22.85
C ALA A 176 -10.65 -9.26 -22.38
N PRO A 177 -10.63 -9.73 -21.12
CA PRO A 177 -9.58 -10.63 -20.66
C PRO A 177 -9.53 -11.89 -21.53
N GLY A 178 -8.32 -12.35 -21.86
CA GLY A 178 -8.11 -13.55 -22.68
C GLY A 178 -8.14 -13.30 -24.20
N GLY A 179 -8.03 -12.05 -24.63
CA GLY A 179 -7.80 -11.65 -26.03
C GLY A 179 -9.05 -11.29 -26.85
N GLY A 180 -10.23 -11.25 -26.23
CA GLY A 180 -11.48 -10.82 -26.87
C GLY A 180 -11.70 -9.30 -26.79
N LEU A 181 -12.93 -8.86 -27.08
CA LEU A 181 -13.34 -7.46 -26.91
C LEU A 181 -14.84 -7.31 -26.61
N TRP A 182 -15.18 -6.16 -26.03
CA TRP A 182 -16.54 -5.68 -25.84
C TRP A 182 -16.74 -4.41 -26.66
N VAL A 183 -17.89 -4.30 -27.32
CA VAL A 183 -18.26 -3.15 -28.16
C VAL A 183 -19.59 -2.59 -27.67
N LEU A 184 -19.59 -1.32 -27.27
CA LEU A 184 -20.79 -0.58 -26.91
C LEU A 184 -21.47 -0.04 -28.17
N ASP A 185 -22.76 -0.35 -28.32
CA ASP A 185 -23.64 0.21 -29.33
C ASP A 185 -24.73 1.05 -28.64
N ARG A 186 -24.46 2.37 -28.59
CA ARG A 186 -25.33 3.32 -27.92
C ARG A 186 -26.65 3.59 -28.65
N GLU A 187 -26.70 3.39 -29.97
CA GLU A 187 -27.91 3.69 -30.75
C GLU A 187 -28.95 2.59 -30.60
N ASN A 188 -28.49 1.34 -30.57
CA ASN A 188 -29.34 0.17 -30.40
C ASN A 188 -29.51 -0.25 -28.92
N HIS A 189 -28.90 0.46 -27.97
CA HIS A 189 -28.89 0.14 -26.54
C HIS A 189 -28.47 -1.31 -26.24
N VAL A 190 -27.40 -1.75 -26.89
CA VAL A 190 -26.82 -3.09 -26.68
C VAL A 190 -25.31 -2.98 -26.54
N TYR A 191 -24.69 -4.01 -25.98
CA TYR A 191 -23.25 -4.22 -26.12
C TYR A 191 -22.99 -5.61 -26.66
N TRP A 192 -21.92 -5.74 -27.44
CA TRP A 192 -21.55 -6.95 -28.15
C TRP A 192 -20.26 -7.50 -27.57
N GLY A 193 -20.19 -8.82 -27.36
CA GLY A 193 -18.96 -9.49 -26.96
C GLY A 193 -18.36 -10.25 -28.12
N PHE A 194 -17.03 -10.38 -28.12
CA PHE A 194 -16.31 -11.17 -29.11
C PHE A 194 -15.23 -11.98 -28.40
N ASP A 195 -15.09 -13.25 -28.79
CA ASP A 195 -13.97 -14.08 -28.33
C ASP A 195 -12.65 -13.71 -29.03
N ARG A 196 -11.57 -14.41 -28.66
CA ARG A 196 -10.23 -14.22 -29.25
C ARG A 196 -10.13 -14.51 -30.74
N ASP A 197 -11.11 -15.24 -31.30
CA ASP A 197 -11.21 -15.58 -32.72
C ASP A 197 -12.20 -14.64 -33.44
N PHE A 198 -12.62 -13.55 -32.79
CA PHE A 198 -13.61 -12.59 -33.27
C PHE A 198 -14.99 -13.18 -33.55
N ARG A 199 -15.35 -14.28 -32.89
CA ARG A 199 -16.72 -14.80 -32.93
C ARG A 199 -17.60 -14.01 -31.98
N VAL A 200 -18.79 -13.62 -32.46
CA VAL A 200 -19.77 -12.90 -31.67
C VAL A 200 -20.25 -13.78 -30.50
N LEU A 201 -20.04 -13.29 -29.28
CA LEU A 201 -20.66 -13.78 -28.07
C LEU A 201 -22.07 -13.21 -28.00
N GLY A 202 -23.07 -14.05 -27.76
CA GLY A 202 -24.43 -13.56 -27.65
C GLY A 202 -25.39 -14.60 -27.09
N VAL A 203 -26.64 -14.15 -26.94
CA VAL A 203 -27.74 -15.01 -26.51
C VAL A 203 -28.29 -15.73 -27.74
N THR A 204 -28.50 -17.04 -27.64
CA THR A 204 -29.22 -17.78 -28.66
C THR A 204 -30.69 -17.35 -28.63
N ALA A 205 -31.03 -16.33 -29.41
CA ALA A 205 -32.42 -15.89 -29.54
C ALA A 205 -33.18 -16.92 -30.40
N PRO A 206 -34.32 -17.46 -29.94
CA PRO A 206 -35.24 -18.13 -30.84
C PRO A 206 -35.83 -17.06 -31.76
N SER A 207 -35.68 -17.20 -33.08
CA SER A 207 -36.33 -16.41 -34.14
C SER A 207 -35.70 -15.08 -34.57
N SER A 208 -34.54 -15.14 -35.21
CA SER A 208 -34.22 -14.26 -36.36
C SER A 208 -33.38 -15.08 -37.33
N GLY A 209 -34.04 -15.80 -38.24
CA GLY A 209 -33.35 -16.55 -39.28
C GLY A 209 -32.75 -15.57 -40.28
N LEU A 210 -31.43 -15.62 -40.49
CA LEU A 210 -30.72 -14.75 -41.42
C LEU A 210 -31.17 -14.97 -42.88
N GLN A 211 -31.73 -16.14 -43.20
CA GLN A 211 -32.36 -16.48 -44.46
C GLN A 211 -33.30 -17.68 -44.24
N ALA A 212 -34.49 -17.69 -44.85
CA ALA A 212 -35.17 -18.94 -45.16
C ALA A 212 -34.37 -19.60 -46.28
N GLY A 213 -33.96 -20.87 -46.12
CA GLY A 213 -33.05 -21.59 -47.02
C GLY A 213 -33.22 -21.19 -48.49
N GLU A 214 -32.29 -20.38 -49.00
CA GLU A 214 -32.34 -19.86 -50.36
C GLU A 214 -31.85 -20.96 -51.30
N GLU A 215 -32.68 -21.31 -52.30
CA GLU A 215 -32.33 -22.27 -53.35
C GLU A 215 -31.28 -21.62 -54.28
N ILE A 216 -30.00 -21.86 -54.02
CA ILE A 216 -28.93 -21.41 -54.93
C ILE A 216 -28.71 -22.48 -56.00
N PRO A 217 -28.76 -22.14 -57.30
CA PRO A 217 -28.43 -23.07 -58.37
C PRO A 217 -26.91 -23.26 -58.43
N THR A 218 -26.38 -24.10 -57.55
CA THR A 218 -24.99 -24.55 -57.61
C THR A 218 -24.92 -25.88 -58.36
N PHE A 219 -23.83 -26.13 -59.09
CA PHE A 219 -23.55 -27.37 -59.83
C PHE A 219 -23.87 -28.60 -58.96
N HIS A 220 -25.00 -29.25 -59.23
CA HIS A 220 -25.40 -30.50 -58.59
C HIS A 220 -25.54 -31.59 -59.65
N SER A 221 -25.40 -32.84 -59.22
CA SER A 221 -25.66 -34.00 -60.08
C SER A 221 -27.11 -33.95 -60.56
N VAL A 222 -27.34 -34.25 -61.84
CA VAL A 222 -28.68 -34.30 -62.45
C VAL A 222 -29.62 -35.29 -61.72
N ASP A 223 -29.05 -36.23 -60.96
CA ASP A 223 -29.76 -37.25 -60.17
C ASP A 223 -29.59 -37.10 -58.63
N GLY A 224 -29.06 -35.98 -58.13
CA GLY A 224 -28.82 -35.75 -56.69
C GLY A 224 -29.94 -34.97 -56.00
N GLU A 225 -30.28 -35.32 -54.75
CA GLU A 225 -31.19 -34.51 -53.93
C GLU A 225 -30.63 -33.09 -53.71
N MET A 226 -31.49 -32.07 -53.81
CA MET A 226 -31.11 -30.68 -53.57
C MET A 226 -30.62 -30.49 -52.13
N ILE A 227 -29.44 -29.89 -51.99
CA ILE A 227 -28.89 -29.53 -50.69
C ILE A 227 -29.62 -28.26 -50.21
N THR A 228 -30.47 -28.40 -49.21
CA THR A 228 -31.04 -27.27 -48.47
C THR A 228 -30.11 -26.94 -47.30
N HIS A 229 -29.61 -25.70 -47.25
CA HIS A 229 -28.89 -25.23 -46.06
C HIS A 229 -29.89 -25.05 -44.90
N SER A 230 -29.50 -25.48 -43.70
CA SER A 230 -30.27 -25.19 -42.48
C SER A 230 -30.26 -23.68 -42.19
N ASN A 231 -31.34 -23.17 -41.60
CA ASN A 231 -31.43 -21.77 -41.18
C ASN A 231 -30.20 -21.39 -40.34
N GLN A 232 -29.52 -20.33 -40.74
CA GLN A 232 -28.45 -19.73 -39.95
C GLN A 232 -29.05 -18.71 -38.99
N TYR A 233 -28.62 -18.73 -37.74
CA TYR A 233 -29.01 -17.79 -36.70
C TYR A 233 -27.81 -16.91 -36.35
N PHE A 234 -28.02 -15.59 -36.27
CA PHE A 234 -27.03 -14.67 -35.74
C PHE A 234 -27.28 -14.42 -34.25
N PRO A 235 -26.25 -14.43 -33.39
CA PRO A 235 -26.42 -14.09 -31.98
C PRO A 235 -26.95 -12.66 -31.80
N ALA A 236 -27.81 -12.45 -30.80
CA ALA A 236 -28.23 -11.11 -30.41
C ALA A 236 -27.24 -10.48 -29.40
N GLY A 237 -27.05 -9.17 -29.49
CA GLY A 237 -26.28 -8.39 -28.53
C GLY A 237 -26.93 -8.36 -27.15
N PHE A 238 -26.14 -8.03 -26.12
CA PHE A 238 -26.60 -7.95 -24.74
C PHE A 238 -27.29 -6.60 -24.48
N PRO A 239 -28.52 -6.57 -23.96
CA PRO A 239 -29.26 -5.33 -23.75
C PRO A 239 -28.65 -4.46 -22.66
N VAL A 240 -28.64 -3.15 -22.90
CA VAL A 240 -28.14 -2.11 -21.98
C VAL A 240 -29.32 -1.28 -21.48
N ALA A 241 -29.47 -1.17 -20.15
CA ALA A 241 -30.55 -0.40 -19.53
C ALA A 241 -30.23 1.10 -19.39
N ALA A 242 -28.98 1.50 -19.63
CA ALA A 242 -28.53 2.89 -19.60
C ALA A 242 -29.24 3.73 -20.68
N CYS A 243 -29.61 4.96 -20.34
CA CYS A 243 -30.37 5.85 -21.22
C CYS A 243 -29.49 6.56 -22.25
N ASN A 244 -28.24 6.85 -21.90
CA ASN A 244 -27.27 7.55 -22.73
C ASN A 244 -25.86 7.00 -22.41
N PRO A 245 -25.58 5.74 -22.79
CA PRO A 245 -24.29 5.11 -22.50
C PRO A 245 -23.19 5.75 -23.36
N ILE A 246 -22.07 6.11 -22.71
CA ILE A 246 -20.98 6.88 -23.34
C ILE A 246 -19.60 6.23 -23.25
N SER A 247 -19.42 5.26 -22.35
CA SER A 247 -18.15 4.55 -22.19
C SER A 247 -18.40 3.13 -21.67
N ILE A 248 -17.58 2.19 -22.10
CA ILE A 248 -17.56 0.80 -21.63
C ILE A 248 -16.16 0.43 -21.16
N GLU A 249 -16.07 -0.25 -20.02
CA GLU A 249 -14.80 -0.73 -19.47
C GLU A 249 -14.91 -2.19 -19.04
N ALA A 250 -13.90 -3.00 -19.35
CA ALA A 250 -13.88 -4.42 -19.03
C ALA A 250 -13.21 -4.67 -17.67
N LEU A 251 -13.74 -5.63 -16.92
CA LEU A 251 -13.17 -6.08 -15.65
C LEU A 251 -12.45 -7.41 -15.82
N SER A 252 -11.53 -7.70 -14.89
CA SER A 252 -10.67 -8.90 -14.91
C SER A 252 -11.44 -10.20 -14.77
N ASP A 253 -12.65 -10.17 -14.21
CA ASP A 253 -13.56 -11.31 -14.09
C ASP A 253 -14.45 -11.54 -15.34
N GLY A 254 -14.24 -10.75 -16.41
CA GLY A 254 -15.00 -10.81 -17.66
C GLY A 254 -16.34 -10.08 -17.63
N SER A 255 -16.70 -9.42 -16.53
CA SER A 255 -17.83 -8.50 -16.48
C SER A 255 -17.47 -7.13 -17.06
N VAL A 256 -18.47 -6.27 -17.31
CA VAL A 256 -18.27 -4.94 -17.90
C VAL A 256 -18.96 -3.85 -17.09
N LEU A 257 -18.35 -2.68 -17.07
CA LEU A 257 -18.90 -1.44 -16.55
C LEU A 257 -19.34 -0.56 -17.73
N ILE A 258 -20.56 -0.02 -17.66
CA ILE A 258 -21.07 0.92 -18.67
C ILE A 258 -21.39 2.23 -17.96
N LEU A 259 -20.77 3.32 -18.44
CA LEU A 259 -20.98 4.67 -17.97
C LEU A 259 -22.16 5.31 -18.70
N ASP A 260 -23.18 5.71 -17.94
CA ASP A 260 -24.34 6.45 -18.42
C ASP A 260 -24.19 7.94 -18.08
N SER A 261 -24.34 8.79 -19.10
CA SER A 261 -24.24 10.25 -18.92
C SER A 261 -25.63 10.85 -18.74
N PRO A 262 -25.81 11.79 -17.79
CA PRO A 262 -27.11 12.39 -17.57
C PRO A 262 -27.60 13.18 -18.79
N ASP A 263 -28.93 13.25 -18.96
CA ASP A 263 -29.59 13.99 -20.03
C ASP A 263 -29.05 15.44 -20.14
N PRO A 264 -28.49 15.85 -21.30
CA PRO A 264 -27.97 17.20 -21.54
C PRO A 264 -28.95 18.32 -21.16
N ALA A 265 -30.26 18.10 -21.32
CA ALA A 265 -31.29 19.08 -20.96
C ALA A 265 -31.43 19.26 -19.44
N LYS A 266 -31.10 18.25 -18.64
CA LYS A 266 -31.12 18.28 -17.17
C LYS A 266 -29.81 18.77 -16.56
N GLN A 267 -28.71 18.74 -17.31
CA GLN A 267 -27.39 19.21 -16.86
C GLN A 267 -27.34 20.72 -16.55
N VAL A 268 -28.21 21.53 -17.18
CA VAL A 268 -28.24 23.00 -17.03
C VAL A 268 -29.03 23.46 -15.79
N ILE A 269 -29.87 22.59 -15.22
CA ILE A 269 -30.94 23.02 -14.29
C ILE A 269 -30.59 22.79 -12.81
N THR A 270 -29.72 21.83 -12.47
CA THR A 270 -29.40 21.53 -11.05
C THR A 270 -27.97 21.00 -10.83
N SER A 271 -27.34 21.37 -9.71
CA SER A 271 -26.03 20.86 -9.25
C SER A 271 -26.05 19.41 -8.71
N ALA A 272 -27.22 18.76 -8.73
CA ALA A 272 -27.46 17.46 -8.10
C ALA A 272 -27.39 16.25 -9.05
N VAL A 273 -27.03 16.46 -10.32
CA VAL A 273 -27.01 15.42 -11.36
C VAL A 273 -25.60 14.80 -11.47
N SER A 274 -25.51 13.48 -11.60
CA SER A 274 -24.25 12.74 -11.84
C SER A 274 -24.42 11.72 -12.96
N SER A 275 -23.30 11.20 -13.44
CA SER A 275 -23.27 9.96 -14.22
C SER A 275 -23.61 8.75 -13.36
N VAL A 276 -24.02 7.66 -14.01
CA VAL A 276 -24.41 6.39 -13.37
C VAL A 276 -23.59 5.26 -13.99
N LEU A 277 -23.14 4.33 -13.16
CA LEU A 277 -22.39 3.16 -13.57
C LEU A 277 -23.26 1.90 -13.50
N TYR A 278 -23.31 1.14 -14.58
CA TYR A 278 -24.01 -0.14 -14.68
C TYR A 278 -22.99 -1.27 -14.76
N HIS A 279 -23.22 -2.37 -14.02
CA HIS A 279 -22.31 -3.52 -13.97
C HIS A 279 -22.98 -4.78 -14.53
N TYR A 280 -22.49 -5.26 -15.67
CA TYR A 280 -23.11 -6.35 -16.43
C TYR A 280 -22.22 -7.58 -16.57
N ARG A 281 -22.85 -8.75 -16.67
CA ARG A 281 -22.25 -9.98 -17.20
C ARG A 281 -23.22 -10.64 -18.17
N GLY A 282 -22.92 -10.52 -19.47
CA GLY A 282 -23.86 -10.93 -20.52
C GLY A 282 -25.19 -10.17 -20.37
N THR A 283 -26.30 -10.88 -20.30
CA THR A 283 -27.63 -10.26 -20.11
C THR A 283 -27.94 -9.85 -18.67
N GLU A 284 -27.13 -10.30 -17.70
CA GLU A 284 -27.40 -10.09 -16.29
C GLU A 284 -26.82 -8.76 -15.80
N LEU A 285 -27.65 -7.94 -15.15
CA LEU A 285 -27.23 -6.78 -14.38
C LEU A 285 -26.86 -7.27 -12.97
N LEU A 286 -25.57 -7.26 -12.64
CA LEU A 286 -25.03 -7.88 -11.42
C LEU A 286 -25.36 -7.07 -10.16
N THR A 287 -25.47 -5.75 -10.27
CA THR A 287 -25.71 -4.85 -9.15
C THR A 287 -26.71 -3.76 -9.52
N LEU A 288 -27.34 -3.14 -8.52
CA LEU A 288 -28.09 -1.90 -8.77
C LEU A 288 -27.14 -0.83 -9.37
N PRO A 289 -27.62 0.02 -10.30
CA PRO A 289 -26.81 1.08 -10.86
C PRO A 289 -26.28 2.02 -9.77
N VAL A 290 -25.01 2.38 -9.86
CA VAL A 290 -24.31 3.20 -8.85
C VAL A 290 -24.07 4.59 -9.40
N GLU A 291 -24.59 5.61 -8.73
CA GLU A 291 -24.32 7.00 -9.11
C GLU A 291 -22.88 7.39 -8.78
N LEU A 292 -22.21 8.15 -9.65
CA LEU A 292 -20.92 8.79 -9.36
C LEU A 292 -21.13 10.02 -8.45
N LYS A 293 -21.68 9.79 -7.27
CA LYS A 293 -21.86 10.75 -6.20
C LYS A 293 -21.25 10.19 -4.93
N ASP A 294 -20.90 11.07 -4.01
CA ASP A 294 -20.50 10.66 -2.68
C ASP A 294 -21.32 11.38 -1.60
N GLN A 295 -21.31 10.80 -0.41
CA GLN A 295 -21.81 11.38 0.83
C GLN A 295 -20.83 12.39 1.44
N ILE A 296 -19.63 12.56 0.86
CA ILE A 296 -18.67 13.56 1.33
C ILE A 296 -19.19 14.97 0.96
N GLU A 297 -19.48 15.75 2.00
CA GLU A 297 -19.92 17.13 1.89
C GLU A 297 -18.71 18.02 1.50
N THR A 298 -18.91 18.95 0.55
CA THR A 298 -17.86 19.88 0.09
C THR A 298 -17.82 21.17 0.93
N GLU A 299 -16.84 22.04 0.64
CA GLU A 299 -16.40 23.25 1.37
C GLU A 299 -17.50 24.13 1.99
N GLU A 300 -18.70 24.21 1.41
CA GLU A 300 -19.77 25.12 1.86
C GLU A 300 -20.45 24.70 3.19
N THR A 301 -20.29 23.46 3.65
CA THR A 301 -21.05 22.94 4.82
C THR A 301 -20.27 22.87 6.13
N CYS A 302 -18.97 22.62 6.08
CA CYS A 302 -18.11 22.68 7.27
C CYS A 302 -17.79 24.13 7.69
N ALA A 303 -18.31 25.13 6.98
CA ALA A 303 -18.00 26.54 7.21
C ALA A 303 -18.98 27.26 8.16
N ASP A 304 -20.28 26.97 8.17
CA ASP A 304 -21.24 27.55 9.14
C ASP A 304 -22.55 26.74 9.19
N ALA A 305 -22.90 26.21 10.37
CA ALA A 305 -24.05 25.32 10.58
C ALA A 305 -25.44 26.01 10.56
N ALA A 306 -25.54 27.27 10.15
CA ALA A 306 -26.79 28.04 10.25
C ALA A 306 -27.64 28.05 8.96
N ASP A 307 -27.07 27.76 7.79
CA ASP A 307 -27.78 27.67 6.50
C ASP A 307 -27.05 26.70 5.55
N SER A 308 -26.96 25.42 5.91
CA SER A 308 -26.19 24.44 5.12
C SER A 308 -27.02 23.90 3.95
N ASN A 309 -26.82 24.45 2.75
CA ASN A 309 -27.14 23.72 1.52
C ASN A 309 -26.04 22.64 1.37
N THR A 310 -26.34 21.38 1.69
CA THR A 310 -25.40 20.27 1.50
C THR A 310 -25.04 20.09 0.04
N VAL A 311 -23.91 20.66 -0.40
CA VAL A 311 -23.34 20.40 -1.72
C VAL A 311 -22.55 19.09 -1.66
N ARG A 312 -23.22 18.01 -2.09
CA ARG A 312 -22.61 16.69 -2.29
C ARG A 312 -21.78 16.69 -3.55
N LEU A 313 -20.64 15.99 -3.54
CA LEU A 313 -19.88 15.77 -4.77
C LEU A 313 -20.75 14.97 -5.76
N SER A 314 -20.98 15.55 -6.93
CA SER A 314 -21.67 14.93 -8.07
C SER A 314 -20.75 15.02 -9.29
N VAL A 315 -20.37 13.86 -9.82
CA VAL A 315 -19.46 13.76 -10.96
C VAL A 315 -20.28 13.47 -12.21
N ILE A 316 -20.20 14.39 -13.18
CA ILE A 316 -20.63 14.13 -14.55
C ILE A 316 -19.35 13.75 -15.30
N ALA A 317 -19.19 12.46 -15.57
CA ALA A 317 -18.00 11.94 -16.21
C ALA A 317 -18.13 11.98 -17.74
N HIS A 318 -17.05 12.38 -18.42
CA HIS A 318 -16.89 12.27 -19.87
C HIS A 318 -16.35 10.90 -20.27
N ASP A 319 -15.52 10.30 -19.41
CA ASP A 319 -14.95 8.98 -19.62
C ASP A 319 -14.53 8.32 -18.31
N ILE A 320 -14.34 7.01 -18.33
CA ILE A 320 -13.82 6.22 -17.21
C ILE A 320 -12.70 5.28 -17.66
N VAL A 321 -11.83 4.93 -16.72
CA VAL A 321 -10.86 3.83 -16.86
C VAL A 321 -10.68 3.14 -15.52
N TYR A 322 -10.54 1.82 -15.53
CA TYR A 322 -10.36 1.03 -14.31
C TYR A 322 -8.94 0.47 -14.20
N ASP A 323 -8.31 0.69 -13.05
CA ASP A 323 -7.04 0.04 -12.71
C ASP A 323 -7.28 -1.17 -11.78
N PRO A 324 -7.13 -2.41 -12.28
CA PRO A 324 -7.30 -3.61 -11.46
C PRO A 324 -6.21 -3.77 -10.41
N ALA A 325 -5.02 -3.16 -10.56
CA ALA A 325 -3.93 -3.33 -9.61
C ALA A 325 -4.16 -2.52 -8.32
N SER A 326 -4.77 -1.34 -8.44
CA SER A 326 -5.10 -0.47 -7.31
C SER A 326 -6.58 -0.48 -6.93
N GLU A 327 -7.39 -1.33 -7.58
CA GLU A 327 -8.85 -1.37 -7.46
C GLU A 327 -9.47 0.04 -7.54
N THR A 328 -8.97 0.88 -8.44
CA THR A 328 -9.37 2.29 -8.54
C THR A 328 -10.03 2.58 -9.88
N LEU A 329 -11.23 3.15 -9.84
CA LEU A 329 -11.94 3.69 -11.00
C LEU A 329 -11.62 5.18 -11.13
N TYR A 330 -11.15 5.59 -12.29
CA TYR A 330 -10.85 6.99 -12.60
C TYR A 330 -11.93 7.54 -13.51
N ALA A 331 -12.56 8.66 -13.14
CA ALA A 331 -13.58 9.31 -13.92
C ALA A 331 -13.13 10.73 -14.32
N ALA A 332 -12.94 10.97 -15.62
CA ALA A 332 -12.65 12.32 -16.13
C ALA A 332 -13.91 13.17 -16.06
N GLU A 333 -13.88 14.30 -15.35
CA GLU A 333 -15.01 15.23 -15.34
C GLU A 333 -15.30 15.78 -16.73
N SER A 334 -16.58 16.02 -17.04
CA SER A 334 -17.02 16.59 -18.32
C SER A 334 -16.53 18.02 -18.57
N ASN A 335 -16.08 18.73 -17.54
CA ASN A 335 -15.39 20.02 -17.72
C ASN A 335 -13.96 19.88 -18.28
N GLY A 336 -13.42 18.66 -18.35
CA GLY A 336 -12.08 18.35 -18.82
C GLY A 336 -10.94 18.91 -17.98
N LYS A 337 -11.20 19.27 -16.70
CA LYS A 337 -10.22 19.91 -15.82
C LYS A 337 -9.55 18.97 -14.84
N GLN A 338 -10.17 17.85 -14.53
CA GLN A 338 -9.65 16.92 -13.54
C GLN A 338 -10.28 15.54 -13.68
N VAL A 339 -9.63 14.59 -13.03
CA VAL A 339 -10.12 13.24 -12.82
C VAL A 339 -10.49 13.08 -11.35
N ILE A 340 -11.64 12.47 -11.08
CA ILE A 340 -12.01 12.02 -9.73
C ILE A 340 -11.77 10.51 -9.66
N ALA A 341 -11.00 10.09 -8.66
CA ALA A 341 -10.70 8.68 -8.42
C ALA A 341 -11.64 8.09 -7.35
N PHE A 342 -12.06 6.85 -7.55
CA PHE A 342 -12.91 6.10 -6.63
C PHE A 342 -12.24 4.76 -6.30
N SER A 343 -12.12 4.41 -5.03
CA SER A 343 -11.85 3.03 -4.65
C SER A 343 -13.09 2.20 -4.97
N MET A 344 -12.90 1.11 -5.72
CA MET A 344 -13.98 0.28 -6.24
C MET A 344 -13.90 -1.12 -5.66
N LYS A 345 -14.92 -1.51 -4.89
CA LYS A 345 -15.06 -2.87 -4.36
C LYS A 345 -16.20 -3.58 -5.05
N LEU A 346 -15.94 -4.76 -5.61
CA LEU A 346 -16.92 -5.54 -6.38
C LEU A 346 -17.73 -6.53 -5.54
N SER A 347 -17.24 -6.95 -4.36
CA SER A 347 -17.86 -8.01 -3.53
C SER A 347 -18.32 -7.48 -2.16
N PRO A 348 -19.58 -7.74 -1.71
CA PRO A 348 -20.64 -8.52 -2.38
C PRO A 348 -21.47 -7.73 -3.41
N ASN A 349 -21.31 -6.41 -3.48
CA ASN A 349 -21.93 -5.52 -4.46
C ASN A 349 -20.91 -4.43 -4.83
N LEU A 350 -21.05 -3.85 -6.02
CA LEU A 350 -20.29 -2.70 -6.47
C LEU A 350 -20.48 -1.53 -5.48
N ARG A 351 -19.39 -1.11 -4.86
CA ARG A 351 -19.31 0.07 -3.99
C ARG A 351 -18.17 0.97 -4.45
N LEU A 352 -18.45 2.27 -4.49
CA LEU A 352 -17.50 3.31 -4.83
C LEU A 352 -17.29 4.21 -3.60
N GLU A 353 -16.04 4.52 -3.30
CA GLU A 353 -15.65 5.48 -2.26
C GLU A 353 -14.70 6.51 -2.88
N VAL A 354 -15.03 7.81 -2.80
CA VAL A 354 -14.20 8.85 -3.44
C VAL A 354 -12.86 8.95 -2.73
N LYS A 355 -11.79 9.01 -3.53
CA LYS A 355 -10.46 9.36 -3.06
C LYS A 355 -10.28 10.88 -3.10
N THR A 356 -9.56 11.42 -2.12
CA THR A 356 -9.30 12.86 -1.99
C THR A 356 -8.10 13.35 -2.80
N ASP A 357 -7.48 12.45 -3.58
CA ASP A 357 -6.35 12.74 -4.47
C ASP A 357 -6.71 13.85 -5.47
N TYR A 358 -5.91 14.92 -5.52
CA TYR A 358 -6.12 16.01 -6.47
C TYR A 358 -5.42 15.70 -7.80
N MET A 359 -6.20 15.40 -8.84
CA MET A 359 -5.68 14.99 -10.15
C MET A 359 -6.14 15.92 -11.29
N PRO A 360 -5.57 17.14 -11.42
CA PRO A 360 -5.92 18.06 -12.49
C PRO A 360 -5.39 17.58 -13.85
N MET A 361 -6.16 17.89 -14.89
CA MET A 361 -5.81 17.70 -16.29
C MET A 361 -5.57 19.06 -16.95
N HIS A 362 -4.53 19.13 -17.76
CA HIS A 362 -4.19 20.34 -18.52
C HIS A 362 -4.51 20.15 -20.00
N SER A 363 -5.40 20.98 -20.54
CA SER A 363 -5.81 20.96 -21.97
C SER A 363 -6.25 19.58 -22.46
N PHE A 364 -7.10 18.90 -21.68
CA PHE A 364 -7.70 17.63 -22.06
C PHE A 364 -8.50 17.76 -23.37
N GLY A 365 -8.21 16.91 -24.35
CA GLY A 365 -8.82 16.96 -25.67
C GLY A 365 -10.13 16.20 -25.79
N GLY A 366 -10.50 15.40 -24.78
CA GLY A 366 -11.76 14.66 -24.74
C GLY A 366 -11.68 13.27 -25.37
N ARG A 367 -10.49 12.74 -25.64
CA ARG A 367 -10.29 11.33 -26.04
C ARG A 367 -10.41 10.41 -24.82
N ALA A 368 -10.53 9.11 -25.08
CA ALA A 368 -10.57 8.10 -24.03
C ALA A 368 -9.32 8.17 -23.14
N LEU A 369 -9.53 8.03 -21.83
CA LEU A 369 -8.49 7.71 -20.86
C LEU A 369 -7.97 6.30 -21.16
N MET A 370 -6.68 6.08 -20.89
CA MET A 370 -6.07 4.77 -21.14
C MET A 370 -5.18 4.36 -19.99
N MET A 371 -5.12 3.06 -19.71
CA MET A 371 -4.06 2.52 -18.86
C MET A 371 -2.74 2.49 -19.64
N GLY A 372 -1.73 3.21 -19.15
CA GLY A 372 -0.39 3.16 -19.73
C GLY A 372 0.28 1.81 -19.51
N GLY A 373 1.11 1.37 -20.46
CA GLY A 373 1.95 0.19 -20.29
C GLY A 373 3.11 0.41 -19.30
N GLU A 374 4.06 -0.54 -19.26
CA GLU A 374 5.26 -0.44 -18.41
C GLU A 374 6.08 0.82 -18.68
N ALA A 375 6.15 1.26 -19.94
CA ALA A 375 6.85 2.49 -20.33
C ALA A 375 6.34 3.76 -19.61
N PHE A 376 5.07 3.76 -19.19
CA PHE A 376 4.44 4.86 -18.45
C PHE A 376 4.29 4.56 -16.95
N GLY A 377 4.90 3.47 -16.46
CA GLY A 377 4.79 3.04 -15.08
C GLY A 377 3.37 2.64 -14.67
N ARG A 378 2.57 2.10 -15.61
CA ARG A 378 1.17 1.71 -15.38
C ARG A 378 0.26 2.82 -14.87
N LYS A 379 0.53 4.08 -15.26
CA LYS A 379 -0.32 5.23 -14.91
C LYS A 379 -1.43 5.43 -15.94
N VAL A 380 -2.57 5.96 -15.49
CA VAL A 380 -3.62 6.47 -16.38
C VAL A 380 -3.06 7.59 -17.26
N LEU A 381 -3.35 7.55 -18.56
CA LEU A 381 -2.97 8.55 -19.54
C LEU A 381 -4.19 9.33 -20.01
N TYR A 382 -3.99 10.62 -20.28
CA TYR A 382 -4.97 11.47 -20.96
C TYR A 382 -4.30 12.25 -22.09
N ASP A 383 -5.11 12.68 -23.06
CA ASP A 383 -4.62 13.44 -24.20
C ASP A 383 -4.47 14.93 -23.86
N ILE A 384 -3.36 15.51 -24.31
CA ILE A 384 -3.08 16.94 -24.23
C ILE A 384 -3.08 17.49 -25.65
N VAL A 385 -3.93 18.49 -25.88
CA VAL A 385 -3.99 19.19 -27.17
C VAL A 385 -3.55 20.65 -26.97
N GLY A 386 -2.42 21.01 -27.59
CA GLY A 386 -1.90 22.37 -27.57
C GLY A 386 -2.51 23.21 -28.69
N GLY A 387 -3.40 24.15 -28.37
CA GLY A 387 -3.95 25.08 -29.37
C GLY A 387 -5.24 24.58 -30.01
N ASN A 388 -5.31 24.58 -31.36
CA ASN A 388 -6.54 24.18 -32.06
C ASN A 388 -6.80 22.68 -31.86
N VAL A 389 -7.98 22.35 -31.32
CA VAL A 389 -8.39 20.97 -31.00
C VAL A 389 -8.34 20.08 -32.25
N ASP A 390 -8.47 20.66 -33.44
CA ASP A 390 -8.48 19.97 -34.74
C ASP A 390 -7.12 19.44 -35.24
N GLN A 391 -6.02 19.66 -34.52
CA GLN A 391 -4.68 19.25 -34.97
C GLN A 391 -4.18 17.98 -34.28
N ASP A 392 -4.65 16.82 -34.76
CA ASP A 392 -4.28 15.48 -34.25
C ASP A 392 -2.77 15.19 -34.21
N THR A 393 -1.98 15.82 -35.09
CA THR A 393 -0.50 15.68 -35.12
C THR A 393 0.20 16.25 -33.88
N HIS A 394 -0.46 17.17 -33.18
CA HIS A 394 0.05 17.83 -31.98
C HIS A 394 -0.45 17.19 -30.68
N VAL A 395 -1.29 16.16 -30.77
CA VAL A 395 -1.73 15.37 -29.61
C VAL A 395 -0.51 14.76 -28.92
N ARG A 396 -0.52 14.82 -27.59
CA ARG A 396 0.47 14.20 -26.71
C ARG A 396 -0.26 13.44 -25.62
N TRP A 397 0.33 12.34 -25.18
CA TRP A 397 -0.19 11.58 -24.04
C TRP A 397 0.61 11.91 -22.79
N ALA A 398 -0.10 12.28 -21.74
CA ALA A 398 0.50 12.60 -20.45
C ALA A 398 -0.02 11.65 -19.36
N PRO A 399 0.88 11.13 -18.50
CA PRO A 399 0.45 10.37 -17.34
C PRO A 399 -0.21 11.30 -16.33
N LEU A 400 -1.42 10.93 -15.91
CA LEU A 400 -2.14 11.56 -14.82
C LEU A 400 -1.26 11.57 -13.56
N GLN A 401 -1.11 12.74 -12.96
CA GLN A 401 -0.32 12.93 -11.75
C GLN A 401 -1.25 13.36 -10.62
N VAL A 402 -1.01 12.79 -9.44
CA VAL A 402 -1.54 13.34 -8.20
C VAL A 402 -0.70 14.56 -7.86
N ILE A 403 -1.36 15.72 -7.75
CA ILE A 403 -0.76 16.93 -7.22
C ILE A 403 -1.01 16.96 -5.72
N ASP A 404 0.06 17.16 -4.99
CA ASP A 404 0.06 17.24 -3.55
C ASP A 404 -0.42 18.61 -3.09
N ASP A 405 -1.74 18.77 -3.04
CA ASP A 405 -2.43 20.01 -2.64
C ASP A 405 -3.65 19.63 -1.79
N PRO A 406 -3.41 19.13 -0.55
CA PRO A 406 -4.47 18.59 0.28
C PRO A 406 -5.50 19.67 0.59
N HIS A 407 -6.76 19.25 0.56
CA HIS A 407 -7.89 20.11 0.91
C HIS A 407 -8.57 19.53 2.15
N TYR A 408 -8.65 20.30 3.23
CA TYR A 408 -9.25 19.89 4.49
C TYR A 408 -10.50 20.72 4.81
N ALA A 409 -11.40 20.16 5.61
CA ALA A 409 -12.44 20.95 6.29
C ALA A 409 -11.79 22.11 7.08
N ARG A 410 -12.48 23.25 7.17
CA ARG A 410 -11.93 24.46 7.82
C ARG A 410 -12.07 24.42 9.34
N LYS A 411 -13.15 23.83 9.83
CA LYS A 411 -13.49 23.86 11.25
C LYS A 411 -14.30 22.63 11.63
N ALA A 412 -14.11 22.16 12.86
CA ALA A 412 -14.97 21.16 13.50
C ALA A 412 -14.94 21.36 15.01
N ALA A 413 -16.06 21.10 15.69
CA ALA A 413 -16.15 21.14 17.15
C ALA A 413 -16.49 19.75 17.67
N ILE A 414 -15.69 19.23 18.60
CA ILE A 414 -15.77 17.86 19.10
C ILE A 414 -16.02 17.89 20.60
N LEU A 415 -17.07 17.20 21.03
CA LEU A 415 -17.43 16.99 22.42
C LEU A 415 -16.88 15.66 22.90
N THR A 416 -16.13 15.68 23.99
CA THR A 416 -15.64 14.46 24.63
C THR A 416 -16.78 13.72 25.34
N PRO A 417 -16.57 12.44 25.70
CA PRO A 417 -17.35 11.82 26.77
C PRO A 417 -17.29 12.63 28.07
N ILE A 418 -18.27 12.41 28.95
CA ILE A 418 -18.27 13.00 30.29
C ILE A 418 -17.28 12.23 31.17
N PHE A 419 -16.25 12.93 31.65
CA PHE A 419 -15.22 12.40 32.54
C PHE A 419 -15.64 12.52 34.01
N ASP A 420 -15.24 11.56 34.84
CA ASP A 420 -15.54 11.51 36.28
C ASP A 420 -14.29 11.71 37.13
N GLY A 421 -14.23 12.82 37.85
CA GLY A 421 -13.19 13.21 38.80
C GLY A 421 -13.27 12.49 40.15
N LYS A 422 -14.25 11.58 40.33
CA LYS A 422 -14.48 10.70 41.50
C LYS A 422 -14.91 11.39 42.79
N THR A 423 -14.58 12.66 42.99
CA THR A 423 -14.96 13.43 44.19
C THR A 423 -15.89 14.59 43.85
N ARG A 424 -16.84 14.88 44.74
CA ARG A 424 -17.65 16.10 44.63
C ARG A 424 -16.76 17.34 44.74
N ASN A 425 -17.05 18.37 43.95
CA ASN A 425 -16.27 19.59 43.84
C ASN A 425 -14.81 19.35 43.44
N CYS A 426 -14.53 18.29 42.66
CA CYS A 426 -13.21 18.02 42.10
C CYS A 426 -12.71 19.25 41.33
N VAL A 427 -11.51 19.71 41.66
CA VAL A 427 -10.79 20.73 40.88
C VAL A 427 -9.96 19.99 39.84
N TRP A 428 -10.23 20.25 38.57
CA TRP A 428 -9.49 19.65 37.47
C TRP A 428 -8.16 20.37 37.28
N ASP A 429 -7.10 19.64 36.92
CA ASP A 429 -5.75 20.17 36.95
C ASP A 429 -5.35 20.80 35.61
N GLY A 430 -4.77 20.01 34.70
CA GLY A 430 -4.36 20.44 33.36
C GLY A 430 -4.81 19.46 32.28
N LEU A 431 -4.80 19.96 31.05
CA LEU A 431 -5.03 19.18 29.83
C LEU A 431 -3.76 19.18 28.98
N PHE A 432 -3.40 18.00 28.51
CA PHE A 432 -2.22 17.76 27.67
C PHE A 432 -2.66 17.14 26.34
N LEU A 433 -2.20 17.70 25.23
CA LEU A 433 -2.38 17.15 23.89
C LEU A 433 -1.03 16.77 23.29
N ASP A 434 -0.86 15.53 22.89
CA ASP A 434 0.22 15.19 21.97
C ASP A 434 -0.25 15.53 20.56
N ALA A 435 0.25 16.63 20.00
CA ALA A 435 -0.26 17.17 18.75
C ALA A 435 0.81 17.86 17.91
N CYS A 436 0.56 17.88 16.61
CA CYS A 436 1.19 18.79 15.66
C CYS A 436 0.17 19.85 15.26
N ILE A 437 0.38 21.10 15.68
CA ILE A 437 -0.55 22.21 15.43
C ILE A 437 0.17 23.26 14.56
N PRO A 438 0.05 23.21 13.23
CA PRO A 438 0.70 24.18 12.36
C PRO A 438 0.36 25.63 12.72
N PRO A 439 1.23 26.62 12.44
CA PRO A 439 0.98 28.03 12.79
C PRO A 439 -0.31 28.62 12.20
N GLU A 440 -0.78 28.09 11.06
CA GLU A 440 -2.01 28.49 10.39
C GLU A 440 -3.24 27.67 10.84
N ALA A 441 -3.08 26.82 11.85
CA ALA A 441 -4.11 26.04 12.50
C ALA A 441 -4.19 26.37 14.00
N THR A 442 -5.35 26.14 14.61
CA THR A 442 -5.54 26.34 16.06
C THR A 442 -6.43 25.24 16.63
N VAL A 443 -6.22 24.93 17.91
CA VAL A 443 -7.10 24.07 18.70
C VAL A 443 -7.56 24.89 19.91
N LYS A 444 -8.86 25.16 20.00
CA LYS A 444 -9.45 25.86 21.16
C LYS A 444 -10.12 24.86 22.07
N ILE A 445 -9.97 25.09 23.38
CA ILE A 445 -10.53 24.23 24.41
C ILE A 445 -11.55 25.02 25.21
N ALA A 446 -12.74 24.46 25.38
CA ALA A 446 -13.73 24.93 26.33
C ALA A 446 -14.14 23.80 27.26
N SER A 447 -14.39 24.11 28.53
CA SER A 447 -14.72 23.14 29.57
C SER A 447 -16.10 23.45 30.16
N ARG A 448 -16.81 22.41 30.61
CA ARG A 448 -17.97 22.56 31.50
C ARG A 448 -17.93 21.50 32.59
N THR A 449 -18.37 21.87 33.78
CA THR A 449 -18.32 21.00 34.95
C THR A 449 -19.60 21.06 35.77
N ASP A 450 -20.00 19.93 36.32
CA ASP A 450 -21.07 19.85 37.33
C ASP A 450 -20.76 18.74 38.35
N ASN A 451 -21.42 18.76 39.50
CA ASN A 451 -21.34 17.68 40.48
C ASN A 451 -22.29 16.51 40.18
N ASP A 452 -23.39 16.79 39.47
CA ASP A 452 -24.36 15.81 39.03
C ASP A 452 -24.13 15.46 37.55
N ARG A 453 -24.17 14.17 37.22
CA ARG A 453 -23.93 13.69 35.87
C ARG A 453 -25.06 14.12 34.94
N ASP A 454 -26.29 14.16 35.44
CA ASP A 454 -27.47 14.42 34.64
C ASP A 454 -27.66 15.92 34.34
N LEU A 455 -26.96 16.79 35.08
CA LEU A 455 -27.05 18.24 34.94
C LEU A 455 -25.91 18.85 34.12
N ILE A 456 -24.82 18.13 33.90
CA ILE A 456 -23.64 18.68 33.19
C ILE A 456 -23.98 19.19 31.78
N GLU A 457 -24.95 18.57 31.11
CA GLU A 457 -25.33 18.99 29.75
C GLU A 457 -26.02 20.36 29.71
N SER A 458 -26.60 20.78 30.83
CA SER A 458 -27.20 22.10 31.01
C SER A 458 -26.19 23.16 31.44
N ALA A 459 -24.99 22.75 31.89
CA ALA A 459 -23.95 23.68 32.29
C ALA A 459 -23.34 24.38 31.06
N PRO A 460 -23.06 25.69 31.14
CA PRO A 460 -22.46 26.42 30.04
C PRO A 460 -20.99 26.02 29.87
N PHE A 461 -20.53 25.98 28.61
CA PHE A 461 -19.10 25.91 28.32
C PHE A 461 -18.41 27.23 28.64
N ILE A 462 -17.24 27.13 29.25
CA ILE A 462 -16.34 28.24 29.57
C ILE A 462 -15.07 28.03 28.74
N ASP A 463 -14.65 29.05 28.01
CA ASP A 463 -13.41 28.98 27.24
C ASP A 463 -12.19 28.94 28.17
N GLU A 464 -11.27 28.02 27.88
CA GLU A 464 -10.01 27.89 28.59
C GLU A 464 -8.89 28.68 27.87
N PRO A 465 -7.75 28.95 28.55
CA PRO A 465 -6.61 29.61 27.92
C PRO A 465 -6.07 28.84 26.71
N ASP A 466 -5.39 29.57 25.82
CA ASP A 466 -4.72 28.96 24.67
C ASP A 466 -3.68 27.92 25.12
N LEU A 467 -3.61 26.82 24.36
CA LEU A 467 -2.59 25.80 24.52
C LEU A 467 -1.21 26.40 24.24
N TYR A 468 -0.21 26.00 25.01
CA TYR A 468 1.19 26.32 24.72
C TYR A 468 2.01 25.03 24.55
N LEU A 469 3.00 25.08 23.67
CA LEU A 469 3.91 23.96 23.43
C LEU A 469 4.92 23.85 24.57
N ARG A 470 4.97 22.70 25.25
CA ARG A 470 5.91 22.47 26.36
C ARG A 470 7.33 22.29 25.84
N GLY A 471 8.22 23.20 26.22
CA GLY A 471 9.66 23.10 25.88
C GLY A 471 10.40 21.95 26.56
N ALA A 472 9.86 21.41 27.66
CA ALA A 472 10.44 20.27 28.38
C ALA A 472 10.04 18.89 27.82
N GLY A 473 9.22 18.87 26.76
CA GLY A 473 8.61 17.67 26.21
C GLY A 473 7.36 17.23 26.98
N ALA A 474 7.02 15.94 26.84
CA ALA A 474 5.86 15.35 27.49
C ALA A 474 5.98 15.37 29.02
N GLU A 475 4.84 15.44 29.69
CA GLU A 475 4.76 15.45 31.16
C GLU A 475 4.94 14.05 31.77
N ILE A 476 4.73 13.00 30.97
CA ILE A 476 4.97 11.61 31.39
C ILE A 476 6.49 11.33 31.36
N PRO A 477 7.10 10.84 32.45
CA PRO A 477 8.51 10.50 32.49
C PRO A 477 8.92 9.55 31.37
N TYR A 478 10.02 9.88 30.69
CA TYR A 478 10.64 9.05 29.65
C TYR A 478 9.76 8.70 28.44
N TYR A 479 8.58 9.30 28.35
CA TYR A 479 7.65 9.13 27.23
C TYR A 479 7.95 10.15 26.13
N LYS A 480 8.01 9.66 24.89
CA LYS A 480 8.12 10.47 23.68
C LYS A 480 6.91 10.21 22.77
N PRO A 481 6.02 11.20 22.57
CA PRO A 481 4.78 10.99 21.83
C PRO A 481 4.94 10.72 20.33
N PHE A 482 6.12 10.97 19.77
CA PHE A 482 6.39 10.90 18.33
C PHE A 482 7.69 10.14 18.00
N ALA A 483 8.12 9.21 18.87
CA ALA A 483 9.36 8.44 18.68
C ALA A 483 9.35 7.55 17.42
N ASP A 484 8.17 7.13 16.96
CA ASP A 484 7.96 6.39 15.73
C ASP A 484 8.36 7.20 14.48
N ILE A 485 8.11 8.51 14.51
CA ILE A 485 8.41 9.42 13.40
C ILE A 485 9.91 9.75 13.35
N GLU A 486 10.57 9.85 14.51
CA GLU A 486 12.04 10.05 14.61
C GLU A 486 12.83 8.88 14.00
N THR A 487 12.30 7.66 14.05
CA THR A 487 13.02 6.43 13.60
C THR A 487 12.88 6.15 12.10
N HIS A 488 11.87 6.72 11.42
CA HIS A 488 11.59 6.50 9.99
C HIS A 488 11.50 7.83 9.20
N PRO A 489 12.65 8.48 8.92
CA PRO A 489 12.67 9.79 8.26
C PRO A 489 12.16 9.78 6.81
N ASP A 490 12.01 8.63 6.14
CA ASP A 490 11.37 8.57 4.82
C ASP A 490 9.84 8.75 4.90
N GLN A 491 9.21 8.38 6.02
CA GLN A 491 7.82 8.79 6.31
C GLN A 491 7.74 10.30 6.62
N MET A 492 8.80 10.88 7.22
CA MET A 492 8.96 12.33 7.30
C MET A 492 9.14 12.95 5.91
N ARG A 493 9.94 12.41 4.98
CA ARG A 493 10.17 13.06 3.67
C ARG A 493 8.90 13.30 2.88
N THR A 494 7.95 12.36 2.88
CA THR A 494 6.64 12.53 2.24
C THR A 494 5.82 13.62 2.93
N ARG A 495 5.90 13.74 4.26
CA ARG A 495 5.14 14.72 5.07
C ARG A 495 5.83 16.09 5.15
N GLU A 496 7.15 16.14 5.12
CA GLU A 496 7.97 17.34 5.21
C GLU A 496 8.13 18.00 3.84
N LEU A 497 8.11 17.25 2.72
CA LEU A 497 7.91 17.85 1.39
C LEU A 497 6.53 18.53 1.27
N LEU A 498 5.51 17.96 1.92
CA LEU A 498 4.17 18.53 2.10
C LEU A 498 4.20 19.84 2.89
N PHE A 499 4.91 19.88 4.03
CA PHE A 499 5.02 21.07 4.89
C PHE A 499 6.01 22.14 4.39
N GLN A 500 7.16 21.77 3.80
CA GLN A 500 8.19 22.69 3.34
C GLN A 500 7.84 23.40 2.02
N ARG A 501 7.06 22.76 1.12
CA ARG A 501 6.60 23.44 -0.11
C ARG A 501 5.59 24.56 0.17
N ALA A 502 4.84 24.49 1.27
CA ALA A 502 3.99 25.59 1.71
C ALA A 502 4.79 26.83 2.16
N ARG A 503 6.07 26.67 2.56
CA ARG A 503 6.92 27.75 3.08
C ARG A 503 7.94 28.32 2.09
N GLY A 504 8.10 27.76 0.89
CA GLY A 504 8.98 28.34 -0.15
C GLY A 504 10.45 28.55 0.29
N GLN A 505 10.92 27.85 1.32
CA GLN A 505 12.28 27.97 1.85
C GLN A 505 12.94 26.60 1.92
N TYR A 506 13.97 26.41 1.10
CA TYR A 506 14.96 25.35 1.26
C TYR A 506 15.84 25.71 2.46
N LEU A 507 15.55 25.16 3.64
CA LEU A 507 16.48 25.19 4.77
C LEU A 507 17.27 23.89 4.79
N GLN A 508 18.60 24.02 4.81
CA GLN A 508 19.49 22.89 5.00
C GLN A 508 19.23 22.27 6.37
N ILE A 509 18.89 20.98 6.38
CA ILE A 509 18.73 20.17 7.59
C ILE A 509 20.10 20.11 8.27
N SER A 510 20.28 20.87 9.34
CA SER A 510 21.41 20.71 10.26
C SER A 510 21.10 19.54 11.20
N ASP A 511 22.10 18.70 11.47
CA ASP A 511 22.09 17.47 12.29
C ASP A 511 21.69 17.66 13.77
N ARG A 512 20.53 18.25 14.05
CA ARG A 512 19.88 18.18 15.36
C ARG A 512 18.51 17.55 15.17
N GLU A 513 18.33 16.41 15.85
CA GLU A 513 17.06 15.72 16.09
C GLU A 513 16.08 16.67 16.80
N THR A 514 15.42 17.53 16.04
CA THR A 514 14.34 18.38 16.53
C THR A 514 13.10 18.02 15.75
N LEU A 515 12.03 17.64 16.47
CA LEU A 515 10.69 17.52 15.91
C LEU A 515 10.35 18.77 15.07
N PRO A 516 9.52 18.64 14.02
CA PRO A 516 9.06 19.79 13.25
C PRO A 516 8.53 20.91 14.17
N ASP A 517 8.73 22.17 13.77
CA ASP A 517 8.14 23.32 14.47
C ASP A 517 6.66 23.04 14.75
N GLN A 518 6.22 23.24 16.00
CA GLN A 518 4.84 23.04 16.47
C GLN A 518 4.37 21.58 16.71
N MET A 519 5.29 20.62 16.73
CA MET A 519 5.01 19.23 17.08
C MET A 519 5.54 18.89 18.47
N GLY A 520 4.67 18.39 19.35
CA GLY A 520 5.05 17.98 20.70
C GLY A 520 3.86 17.87 21.64
N THR A 521 4.12 17.98 22.94
CA THR A 521 3.06 18.01 23.96
C THR A 521 2.66 19.45 24.24
N TRP A 522 1.40 19.75 23.94
CA TRP A 522 0.74 21.02 24.23
C TRP A 522 0.02 20.94 25.56
N GLU A 523 0.03 22.02 26.33
CA GLU A 523 -0.55 22.06 27.66
C GLU A 523 -1.42 23.30 27.87
N LEU A 524 -2.46 23.15 28.69
CA LEU A 524 -3.11 24.24 29.39
C LEU A 524 -3.44 23.84 30.83
N LEU A 525 -3.56 24.85 31.70
CA LEU A 525 -4.06 24.71 33.06
C LEU A 525 -5.52 25.17 33.12
N PHE A 526 -6.43 24.30 33.58
CA PHE A 526 -7.84 24.67 33.74
C PHE A 526 -8.00 25.82 34.74
N GLN A 527 -8.72 26.88 34.35
CA GLN A 527 -8.85 28.06 35.21
C GLN A 527 -10.00 27.93 36.20
N ARG A 528 -11.14 27.38 35.77
CA ARG A 528 -12.40 27.39 36.54
C ARG A 528 -13.14 26.05 36.54
N ALA A 529 -12.53 24.99 36.03
CA ALA A 529 -13.14 23.66 35.97
C ALA A 529 -13.24 23.03 37.37
N ARG A 530 -14.40 23.22 38.03
CA ARG A 530 -14.70 22.68 39.36
C ARG A 530 -16.05 21.97 39.38
N GLY A 531 -16.00 20.65 39.58
CA GLY A 531 -17.17 19.78 39.62
C GLY A 531 -16.71 18.32 39.48
N ARG A 532 -17.52 17.38 39.98
CA ARG A 532 -17.19 15.95 39.87
C ARG A 532 -17.04 15.53 38.41
N TYR A 533 -17.93 15.97 37.54
CA TYR A 533 -17.94 15.60 36.14
C TYR A 533 -17.43 16.76 35.28
N LEU A 534 -16.69 16.44 34.22
CA LEU A 534 -16.14 17.38 33.24
C LEU A 534 -16.46 16.90 31.83
N GLN A 535 -16.83 17.83 30.96
CA GLN A 535 -16.86 17.59 29.53
C GLN A 535 -16.09 18.70 28.82
N ILE A 536 -15.40 18.32 27.76
CA ILE A 536 -14.56 19.22 26.98
C ILE A 536 -15.13 19.34 25.57
N ARG A 537 -15.07 20.57 25.05
CA ARG A 537 -15.30 20.90 23.66
C ARG A 537 -13.98 21.32 23.04
N LEU A 538 -13.53 20.57 22.04
CA LEU A 538 -12.34 20.84 21.25
C LEU A 538 -12.76 21.42 19.90
N GLU A 539 -12.39 22.66 19.62
CA GLU A 539 -12.62 23.28 18.31
C GLU A 539 -11.32 23.26 17.50
N LEU A 540 -11.30 22.45 16.44
CA LEU A 540 -10.19 22.36 15.50
C LEU A 540 -10.45 23.36 14.38
N VAL A 541 -9.48 24.22 14.09
CA VAL A 541 -9.57 25.23 13.02
C VAL A 541 -8.32 25.14 12.14
N GLY A 542 -8.52 25.14 10.82
CA GLY A 542 -7.47 25.17 9.80
C GLY A 542 -7.84 26.10 8.64
N ASN A 543 -6.94 26.21 7.67
CA ASN A 543 -7.08 27.12 6.51
C ASN A 543 -7.42 26.38 5.20
N SER A 544 -8.03 25.20 5.30
CA SER A 544 -8.26 24.24 4.20
C SER A 544 -7.02 23.61 3.55
N ARG A 545 -5.80 24.04 3.87
CA ARG A 545 -4.56 23.41 3.38
C ARG A 545 -3.77 22.71 4.46
N VAL A 546 -3.88 23.19 5.70
CA VAL A 546 -3.32 22.57 6.89
C VAL A 546 -4.40 22.23 7.89
N THR A 547 -4.11 21.27 8.75
CA THR A 547 -5.01 20.78 9.79
C THR A 547 -4.23 20.48 11.07
N PRO A 548 -4.78 20.78 12.25
CA PRO A 548 -4.19 20.30 13.49
C PRO A 548 -4.33 18.77 13.57
N GLN A 549 -3.25 18.11 13.96
CA GLN A 549 -3.17 16.65 14.10
C GLN A 549 -2.98 16.30 15.57
N ILE A 550 -3.94 15.62 16.18
CA ILE A 550 -3.94 15.28 17.61
C ILE A 550 -3.82 13.76 17.75
N ARG A 551 -2.77 13.28 18.43
CA ARG A 551 -2.55 11.85 18.70
C ARG A 551 -3.27 11.40 19.96
N ALA A 552 -3.02 12.12 21.05
CA ALA A 552 -3.52 11.76 22.38
C ALA A 552 -3.98 12.98 23.16
N MET A 553 -4.93 12.78 24.07
CA MET A 553 -5.37 13.78 25.04
C MET A 553 -5.39 13.20 26.45
N ARG A 554 -4.80 13.92 27.41
CA ARG A 554 -4.75 13.55 28.83
C ARG A 554 -5.30 14.67 29.70
N ILE A 555 -6.16 14.31 30.65
CA ILE A 555 -6.90 15.27 31.48
C ILE A 555 -6.72 14.90 32.96
N TYR A 556 -5.98 15.71 33.72
CA TYR A 556 -5.55 15.38 35.08
C TYR A 556 -6.55 15.81 36.17
N TYR A 557 -6.70 14.98 37.21
CA TYR A 557 -7.58 15.19 38.37
C TYR A 557 -7.20 14.32 39.59
N PRO A 558 -7.61 14.71 40.81
CA PRO A 558 -7.91 16.08 41.22
C PRO A 558 -6.60 16.88 41.31
N ARG A 559 -6.64 18.19 41.10
CA ARG A 559 -5.48 19.07 41.25
C ARG A 559 -4.88 18.95 42.66
N PHE A 560 -3.60 18.65 42.74
CA PHE A 560 -2.83 18.74 43.97
C PHE A 560 -2.52 20.21 44.33
N SER A 561 -3.07 20.70 45.45
CA SER A 561 -2.93 22.11 45.86
C SER A 561 -1.81 22.30 46.88
N TYR A 562 -0.76 23.03 46.50
CA TYR A 562 0.33 23.42 47.42
C TYR A 562 -0.14 24.37 48.52
N VAL A 563 -1.15 25.22 48.24
CA VAL A 563 -1.72 26.14 49.23
C VAL A 563 -2.38 25.35 50.37
N GLU A 564 -3.05 24.23 50.05
CA GLU A 564 -3.73 23.40 51.05
C GLU A 564 -2.77 22.52 51.86
N HIS A 565 -1.75 21.96 51.22
CA HIS A 565 -0.84 20.99 51.83
C HIS A 565 0.34 21.62 52.55
N TYR A 566 0.85 22.75 52.06
CA TYR A 566 2.13 23.31 52.53
C TYR A 566 2.02 24.72 53.13
N LEU A 567 0.97 25.49 52.82
CA LEU A 567 0.83 26.87 53.34
C LEU A 567 -0.14 26.96 54.53
N PRO A 568 0.10 27.90 55.47
CA PRO A 568 -0.83 28.18 56.56
C PRO A 568 -2.22 28.61 56.07
N ALA A 569 -3.25 28.30 56.87
CA ALA A 569 -4.64 28.58 56.52
C ALA A 569 -4.97 30.06 56.26
N VAL A 570 -4.18 31.00 56.81
CA VAL A 570 -4.35 32.46 56.59
C VAL A 570 -4.32 32.84 55.10
N TYR A 571 -3.55 32.11 54.28
CA TYR A 571 -3.47 32.35 52.83
C TYR A 571 -4.74 31.92 52.07
N ARG A 572 -5.71 31.29 52.75
CA ARG A 572 -7.00 30.85 52.21
C ARG A 572 -8.20 31.63 52.73
N GLU A 573 -8.00 32.61 53.61
CA GLU A 573 -9.08 33.40 54.18
C GLU A 573 -9.82 34.22 53.11
N ASP A 574 -9.06 34.86 52.22
CA ASP A 574 -9.60 35.55 51.06
C ASP A 574 -9.64 34.62 49.83
N GLN A 575 -10.84 34.37 49.31
CA GLN A 575 -11.04 33.41 48.22
C GLN A 575 -10.42 33.86 46.89
N GLU A 576 -10.43 35.17 46.60
CA GLU A 576 -9.84 35.68 45.36
C GLU A 576 -8.31 35.55 45.38
N SER A 577 -7.68 35.99 46.47
CA SER A 577 -6.23 35.84 46.67
C SER A 577 -5.81 34.37 46.69
N ALA A 578 -6.58 33.49 47.32
CA ALA A 578 -6.30 32.05 47.37
C ALA A 578 -6.35 31.41 45.97
N SER A 579 -7.37 31.74 45.17
CA SER A 579 -7.50 31.23 43.80
C SER A 579 -6.40 31.74 42.87
N PHE A 580 -5.95 32.99 43.03
CA PHE A 580 -4.78 33.48 42.32
C PHE A 580 -3.49 32.77 42.77
N LEU A 581 -3.27 32.65 44.08
CA LEU A 581 -2.07 32.01 44.64
C LEU A 581 -1.98 30.52 44.24
N GLU A 582 -3.10 29.80 44.22
CA GLU A 582 -3.17 28.42 43.76
C GLU A 582 -2.69 28.27 42.31
N ARG A 583 -3.13 29.17 41.41
CA ARG A 583 -2.70 29.19 40.01
C ARG A 583 -1.25 29.64 39.86
N LEU A 584 -0.78 30.59 40.67
CA LEU A 584 0.61 31.03 40.67
C LEU A 584 1.55 29.90 41.08
N LEU A 585 1.18 29.14 42.12
CA LEU A 585 1.95 27.99 42.61
C LEU A 585 1.82 26.73 41.74
N ALA A 586 0.86 26.68 40.81
CA ALA A 586 0.76 25.60 39.85
C ALA A 586 1.98 25.55 38.90
N ASN A 587 2.59 26.70 38.57
CA ASN A 587 3.79 26.76 37.74
C ASN A 587 5.00 26.02 38.36
N PRO A 588 5.48 26.39 39.59
CA PRO A 588 6.56 25.65 40.23
C PRO A 588 6.15 24.21 40.57
N LYS A 589 4.88 23.96 40.91
CA LYS A 589 4.37 22.59 41.11
C LYS A 589 4.59 21.74 39.86
N GLY A 590 4.22 22.21 38.67
CA GLY A 590 4.43 21.48 37.41
C GLY A 590 5.90 21.11 37.21
N PHE A 591 6.80 22.10 37.36
CA PHE A 591 8.24 21.89 37.22
C PHE A 591 8.81 20.84 38.18
N PHE A 592 8.48 20.91 39.47
CA PHE A 592 9.00 19.94 40.45
C PHE A 592 8.37 18.57 40.29
N SER A 593 7.07 18.50 39.96
CA SER A 593 6.37 17.23 39.74
C SER A 593 6.99 16.46 38.57
N ASP A 594 7.41 17.15 37.50
CA ASP A 594 8.10 16.52 36.37
C ASP A 594 9.45 15.90 36.78
N ILE A 595 10.21 16.57 37.65
CA ILE A 595 11.50 16.06 38.15
C ILE A 595 11.28 14.87 39.09
N GLU A 596 10.37 15.01 40.04
CA GLU A 596 10.01 13.97 41.00
C GLU A 596 9.50 12.71 40.27
N ALA A 597 8.66 12.88 39.25
CA ALA A 597 8.15 11.77 38.46
C ALA A 597 9.26 11.05 37.69
N LYS A 598 10.24 11.78 37.13
CA LYS A 598 11.42 11.15 36.53
C LYS A 598 12.26 10.36 37.54
N ILE A 599 12.38 10.85 38.77
CA ILE A 599 13.12 10.14 39.83
C ILE A 599 12.36 8.87 40.24
N GLU A 600 11.05 8.96 40.42
CA GLU A 600 10.20 7.83 40.80
C GLU A 600 10.22 6.73 39.73
N ASP A 601 10.09 7.12 38.45
CA ASP A 601 10.02 6.19 37.32
C ASP A 601 11.41 5.83 36.75
N VAL A 602 12.51 6.15 37.44
CA VAL A 602 13.88 5.86 36.97
C VAL A 602 14.10 4.36 36.69
N SER A 603 13.32 3.50 37.35
CA SER A 603 13.34 2.04 37.13
C SER A 603 13.08 1.64 35.68
N VAL A 604 12.30 2.44 34.94
CA VAL A 604 12.00 2.25 33.50
C VAL A 604 13.28 2.25 32.66
N LEU A 605 14.32 2.99 33.07
CA LEU A 605 15.59 3.07 32.36
C LEU A 605 16.47 1.82 32.53
N PHE A 606 16.28 1.03 33.58
CA PHE A 606 17.10 -0.16 33.86
C PHE A 606 16.58 -1.43 33.19
N GLU A 607 15.33 -1.42 32.72
CA GLU A 607 14.73 -2.55 32.01
C GLU A 607 14.85 -2.35 30.49
N PRO A 608 15.65 -3.17 29.76
CA PRO A 608 15.89 -2.99 28.33
C PRO A 608 14.62 -3.02 27.48
N ARG A 609 13.53 -3.64 27.96
CA ARG A 609 12.25 -3.69 27.26
C ARG A 609 11.50 -2.35 27.29
N SER A 610 11.61 -1.60 28.37
CA SER A 610 10.85 -0.36 28.58
C SER A 610 11.70 0.91 28.46
N ALA A 611 13.03 0.79 28.57
CA ALA A 611 13.94 1.94 28.48
C ALA A 611 13.73 2.69 27.15
N PRO A 612 13.79 4.02 27.10
CA PRO A 612 13.80 4.77 25.83
C PRO A 612 14.96 4.33 24.92
N SER A 613 14.82 4.47 23.60
CA SER A 613 15.86 4.11 22.62
C SER A 613 17.20 4.81 22.89
N GLU A 614 17.17 6.08 23.28
CA GLU A 614 18.35 6.88 23.63
C GLU A 614 19.10 6.36 24.87
N ALA A 615 18.37 5.71 25.79
CA ALA A 615 18.95 5.18 27.02
C ALA A 615 19.60 3.80 26.79
N ILE A 616 19.42 3.17 25.62
CA ILE A 616 19.91 1.82 25.34
C ILE A 616 21.44 1.78 25.31
N ASP A 617 22.09 2.74 24.68
CA ASP A 617 23.55 2.81 24.63
C ASP A 617 24.14 3.10 26.03
N TRP A 618 23.47 3.97 26.79
CA TRP A 618 23.82 4.21 28.19
C TRP A 618 23.69 2.94 29.02
N LEU A 619 22.57 2.22 28.92
CA LEU A 619 22.33 0.98 29.67
C LEU A 619 23.33 -0.13 29.28
N ALA A 620 23.65 -0.25 27.99
CA ALA A 620 24.67 -1.18 27.51
C ALA A 620 26.06 -0.87 28.10
N SER A 621 26.41 0.41 28.24
CA SER A 621 27.68 0.82 28.83
C SER A 621 27.84 0.38 30.29
N TRP A 622 26.75 0.36 31.07
CA TRP A 622 26.76 -0.15 32.46
C TRP A 622 27.09 -1.65 32.51
N MET A 623 26.63 -2.39 31.50
CA MET A 623 26.91 -3.81 31.36
C MET A 623 28.25 -4.09 30.68
N GLY A 624 29.04 -3.08 30.34
CA GLY A 624 30.32 -3.24 29.61
C GLY A 624 30.16 -3.73 28.17
N LEU A 625 28.96 -3.62 27.60
CA LEU A 625 28.69 -4.00 26.22
C LEU A 625 29.01 -2.84 25.27
N ALA A 626 29.74 -3.14 24.19
CA ALA A 626 29.95 -2.21 23.10
C ALA A 626 28.97 -2.54 21.96
N LEU A 627 27.93 -1.72 21.82
CA LEU A 627 26.98 -1.84 20.71
C LEU A 627 27.63 -1.26 19.44
N ASP A 628 27.58 -1.99 18.34
CA ASP A 628 28.17 -1.54 17.08
C ASP A 628 27.22 -0.55 16.39
N PRO A 629 27.69 0.64 15.94
CA PRO A 629 26.83 1.61 15.25
C PRO A 629 26.16 1.07 13.98
N LEU A 630 26.72 0.03 13.34
CA LEU A 630 26.08 -0.61 12.19
C LEU A 630 24.78 -1.35 12.55
N TRP A 631 24.52 -1.61 13.84
CA TRP A 631 23.29 -2.28 14.28
C TRP A 631 22.04 -1.45 13.97
N GLU A 632 22.13 -0.12 14.10
CA GLU A 632 21.03 0.77 13.71
C GLU A 632 20.79 0.78 12.20
N GLY A 633 21.87 0.70 11.40
CA GLY A 633 21.78 0.67 9.94
C GLY A 633 21.12 -0.60 9.40
N ILE A 634 21.45 -1.76 9.98
CA ILE A 634 20.86 -3.05 9.60
C ILE A 634 19.37 -3.09 9.97
N HIS A 635 19.00 -2.52 11.11
CA HIS A 635 17.61 -2.39 11.54
C HIS A 635 16.78 -1.55 10.54
N LYS A 636 17.30 -0.38 10.16
CA LYS A 636 16.65 0.53 9.20
C LYS A 636 16.48 -0.07 7.79
N GLN A 637 17.44 -0.88 7.34
CA GLN A 637 17.34 -1.55 6.03
C GLN A 637 16.28 -2.67 6.02
N GLN A 638 16.13 -3.40 7.14
CA GLN A 638 15.19 -4.51 7.23
C GLN A 638 13.75 -4.04 7.49
N SER A 639 13.56 -2.94 8.23
CA SER A 639 12.22 -2.38 8.48
C SER A 639 11.56 -1.81 7.21
N SER A 640 12.33 -1.41 6.21
CA SER A 640 11.83 -0.92 4.90
C SER A 640 11.01 -1.97 4.13
N ASP A 641 11.30 -3.25 4.30
CA ASP A 641 10.64 -4.34 3.55
C ASP A 641 9.41 -4.93 4.27
N SER A 642 9.18 -4.56 5.54
CA SER A 642 8.12 -5.15 6.37
C SER A 642 7.11 -4.10 6.86
N HIS A 643 5.81 -4.37 6.73
CA HIS A 643 4.71 -3.53 7.25
C HIS A 643 4.62 -3.45 8.80
N ARG A 644 5.64 -3.90 9.55
CA ARG A 644 5.64 -3.99 11.01
C ARG A 644 6.77 -3.15 11.62
N PRO A 645 6.57 -2.51 12.79
CA PRO A 645 7.63 -1.79 13.48
C PRO A 645 8.75 -2.76 13.87
N GLY A 646 9.97 -2.52 13.38
CA GLY A 646 11.11 -3.40 13.63
C GLY A 646 11.52 -3.41 15.11
N PHE A 647 11.78 -4.59 15.68
CA PHE A 647 12.29 -4.75 17.04
C PHE A 647 13.74 -4.23 17.18
N ASP A 648 14.02 -3.42 18.21
CA ASP A 648 15.39 -2.95 18.49
C ASP A 648 16.25 -4.07 19.09
N ARG A 649 17.09 -4.72 18.26
CA ARG A 649 17.96 -5.83 18.64
C ARG A 649 18.95 -5.51 19.76
N ARG A 650 19.33 -4.24 19.94
CA ARG A 650 20.20 -3.81 21.05
C ARG A 650 19.58 -4.20 22.39
N ARG A 651 18.25 -4.07 22.52
CA ARG A 651 17.50 -4.45 23.71
C ARG A 651 17.60 -5.95 24.01
N LEU A 652 17.49 -6.77 22.96
CA LEU A 652 17.63 -8.23 23.07
C LEU A 652 19.05 -8.60 23.48
N PHE A 653 20.06 -7.96 22.88
CA PHE A 653 21.46 -8.19 23.22
C PHE A 653 21.77 -7.85 24.68
N ILE A 654 21.27 -6.71 25.20
CA ILE A 654 21.43 -6.35 26.62
C ILE A 654 20.75 -7.38 27.54
N ARG A 655 19.57 -7.88 27.17
CA ARG A 655 18.87 -8.93 27.94
C ARG A 655 19.68 -10.22 28.06
N TYR A 656 20.41 -10.59 27.01
CA TYR A 656 21.29 -11.77 27.01
C TYR A 656 22.71 -11.51 27.50
N ALA A 657 23.04 -10.29 27.94
CA ALA A 657 24.38 -9.94 28.43
C ALA A 657 24.91 -10.92 29.50
N PRO A 658 24.14 -11.33 30.53
CA PRO A 658 24.63 -12.26 31.54
C PRO A 658 25.07 -13.61 30.94
N ARG A 659 24.27 -14.17 30.02
CA ARG A 659 24.57 -15.44 29.33
C ARG A 659 25.77 -15.33 28.41
N LEU A 660 25.91 -14.20 27.71
CA LEU A 660 27.08 -13.91 26.89
C LEU A 660 28.34 -13.88 27.75
N TYR A 661 28.30 -13.25 28.93
CA TYR A 661 29.44 -13.23 29.85
C TYR A 661 29.77 -14.60 30.45
N GLU A 662 28.77 -15.41 30.80
CA GLU A 662 28.97 -16.79 31.28
C GLU A 662 29.63 -17.68 30.22
N LEU A 663 29.23 -17.51 28.96
CA LEU A 663 29.71 -18.32 27.84
C LEU A 663 30.89 -17.68 27.10
N ARG A 664 31.41 -16.55 27.58
CA ARG A 664 32.46 -15.80 26.89
C ARG A 664 33.70 -16.68 26.69
N GLY A 665 34.25 -16.63 25.49
CA GLY A 665 35.39 -17.46 25.11
C GLY A 665 35.05 -18.92 24.77
N THR A 666 33.77 -19.30 24.78
CA THR A 666 33.32 -20.63 24.32
C THR A 666 32.73 -20.55 22.91
N PRO A 667 32.72 -21.67 22.14
CA PRO A 667 32.01 -21.73 20.86
C PRO A 667 30.52 -21.36 20.98
N ASN A 668 29.86 -21.72 22.09
CA ASN A 668 28.46 -21.38 22.31
C ASN A 668 28.25 -19.88 22.54
N GLY A 669 29.18 -19.21 23.24
CA GLY A 669 29.11 -17.76 23.44
C GLY A 669 29.27 -16.98 22.13
N ILE A 670 30.29 -17.31 21.34
CA ILE A 670 30.51 -16.69 20.03
C ILE A 670 29.32 -16.99 19.09
N ARG A 671 28.79 -18.23 19.10
CA ARG A 671 27.61 -18.60 18.28
C ARG A 671 26.37 -17.80 18.69
N LEU A 672 26.12 -17.66 20.00
CA LEU A 672 25.00 -16.87 20.51
C LEU A 672 25.10 -15.40 20.10
N ALA A 673 26.28 -14.79 20.29
CA ALA A 673 26.52 -13.39 19.95
C ALA A 673 26.26 -13.12 18.45
N LEU A 674 26.70 -14.04 17.59
CA LEU A 674 26.48 -13.95 16.15
C LEU A 674 25.02 -14.27 15.74
N GLN A 675 24.33 -15.18 16.43
CA GLN A 675 22.91 -15.47 16.16
C GLN A 675 22.00 -14.32 16.57
N LEU A 676 22.22 -13.71 17.75
CA LEU A 676 21.50 -12.50 18.20
C LEU A 676 21.59 -11.36 17.18
N LEU A 677 22.62 -11.37 16.35
CA LEU A 677 22.87 -10.36 15.33
C LEU A 677 22.32 -10.74 13.95
N LEU A 678 22.62 -11.95 13.48
CA LEU A 678 22.46 -12.36 12.09
C LEU A 678 21.16 -13.12 11.81
N ASP A 679 20.46 -13.61 12.84
CA ASP A 679 19.21 -14.34 12.68
C ASP A 679 18.02 -13.37 12.72
N PRO A 680 17.36 -13.09 11.56
CA PRO A 680 16.24 -12.17 11.50
C PRO A 680 14.94 -12.74 12.06
N CYS A 681 14.90 -14.04 12.35
CA CYS A 681 13.71 -14.74 12.83
C CYS A 681 13.74 -14.96 14.34
N LEU A 682 14.75 -14.45 15.05
CA LEU A 682 14.85 -14.68 16.49
C LEU A 682 13.71 -13.99 17.25
N GLU A 683 13.25 -12.85 16.74
CA GLU A 683 12.12 -12.11 17.29
C GLU A 683 10.79 -12.81 17.01
N GLU A 684 10.59 -13.29 15.77
CA GLU A 684 9.42 -14.10 15.38
C GLU A 684 9.34 -15.38 16.22
N LEU A 685 10.48 -15.99 16.51
CA LEU A 685 10.58 -17.17 17.34
C LEU A 685 10.18 -16.87 18.80
N LEU A 686 10.61 -15.72 19.36
CA LEU A 686 10.22 -15.32 20.70
C LEU A 686 8.70 -15.08 20.78
N GLU A 687 8.14 -14.38 19.79
CA GLU A 687 6.68 -14.18 19.70
C GLU A 687 5.93 -15.49 19.52
N GLN A 688 6.45 -16.42 18.72
CA GLN A 688 5.88 -17.74 18.53
C GLN A 688 5.85 -18.51 19.86
N PHE A 689 6.91 -18.42 20.68
CA PHE A 689 6.94 -19.04 22.00
C PHE A 689 5.94 -18.40 22.96
N GLU A 690 5.78 -17.07 22.93
CA GLU A 690 4.79 -16.34 23.73
C GLU A 690 3.35 -16.66 23.30
N ALA A 691 3.08 -16.75 22.00
CA ALA A 691 1.77 -17.13 21.46
C ALA A 691 1.44 -18.60 21.76
N ALA A 692 2.44 -19.48 21.67
CA ALA A 692 2.33 -20.93 21.92
C ALA A 692 1.83 -21.28 23.34
N VAL A 693 2.00 -20.35 24.30
CA VAL A 693 1.46 -20.45 25.66
C VAL A 693 -0.08 -20.50 25.66
N TRP A 694 -0.70 -19.69 24.81
CA TRP A 694 -2.16 -19.51 24.77
C TRP A 694 -2.81 -20.26 23.60
N ILE A 695 -2.11 -20.35 22.47
CA ILE A 695 -2.57 -20.95 21.22
C ILE A 695 -1.63 -22.12 20.89
N PRO A 696 -2.05 -23.38 21.05
CA PRO A 696 -1.17 -24.53 20.83
C PRO A 696 -0.63 -24.60 19.39
N ASP A 697 0.70 -24.56 19.25
CA ASP A 697 1.40 -24.75 17.98
C ASP A 697 1.90 -26.20 17.89
N THR A 698 1.27 -26.98 17.00
CA THR A 698 1.59 -28.40 16.81
C THR A 698 2.95 -28.63 16.16
N ALA A 699 3.39 -27.73 15.28
CA ALA A 699 4.68 -27.83 14.61
C ALA A 699 5.82 -27.52 15.60
N LEU A 700 5.69 -26.42 16.34
CA LEU A 700 6.63 -26.07 17.40
C LEU A 700 6.71 -27.16 18.48
N ARG A 701 5.57 -27.74 18.86
CA ARG A 701 5.54 -28.84 19.84
C ARG A 701 6.31 -30.07 19.35
N ALA A 702 6.12 -30.47 18.09
CA ALA A 702 6.85 -31.60 17.52
C ALA A 702 8.37 -31.32 17.48
N GLU A 703 8.74 -30.09 17.16
CA GLU A 703 10.14 -29.66 17.08
C GLU A 703 10.82 -29.62 18.46
N LEU A 704 10.20 -28.99 19.47
CA LEU A 704 10.73 -28.96 20.84
C LEU A 704 10.86 -30.37 21.42
N THR A 705 9.89 -31.25 21.12
CA THR A 705 9.95 -32.67 21.54
C THR A 705 11.16 -33.38 20.90
N ARG A 706 11.44 -33.12 19.61
CA ARG A 706 12.62 -33.67 18.92
C ARG A 706 13.93 -33.26 19.58
N PHE A 707 13.99 -32.06 20.16
CA PHE A 707 15.16 -31.54 20.86
C PHE A 707 15.13 -31.79 22.38
N ASN A 708 14.14 -32.54 22.88
CA ASN A 708 13.95 -32.81 24.31
C ASN A 708 13.84 -31.53 25.17
N LEU A 709 13.14 -30.52 24.65
CA LEU A 709 12.88 -29.25 25.31
C LEU A 709 11.41 -29.17 25.77
N PRO A 710 11.13 -28.52 26.92
CA PRO A 710 9.76 -28.37 27.39
C PRO A 710 8.96 -27.44 26.46
N TYR A 711 7.66 -27.71 26.34
CA TYR A 711 6.74 -26.86 25.58
C TYR A 711 6.29 -25.66 26.45
N PRO A 712 6.12 -24.44 25.89
CA PRO A 712 5.64 -23.27 26.63
C PRO A 712 4.29 -23.50 27.35
N THR A 713 4.22 -23.14 28.62
CA THR A 713 3.00 -23.25 29.44
C THR A 713 2.66 -21.92 30.13
N PRO A 714 1.39 -21.67 30.50
CA PRO A 714 0.96 -20.39 31.10
C PRO A 714 1.58 -20.02 32.45
N ASP A 715 2.18 -20.99 33.14
CA ASP A 715 2.91 -20.81 34.40
C ASP A 715 4.35 -20.34 34.20
N LEU A 716 4.89 -20.38 32.98
CA LEU A 716 6.22 -19.87 32.69
C LEU A 716 6.23 -18.34 32.72
N THR A 717 7.21 -17.80 33.44
CA THR A 717 7.53 -16.37 33.35
C THR A 717 8.12 -16.05 31.98
N ARG A 718 8.01 -14.79 31.53
CA ARG A 718 8.63 -14.35 30.27
C ARG A 718 10.14 -14.58 30.24
N GLN A 719 10.81 -14.47 31.39
CA GLN A 719 12.23 -14.80 31.53
C GLN A 719 12.51 -16.30 31.29
N ALA A 720 11.62 -17.19 31.73
CA ALA A 720 11.76 -18.62 31.48
C ALA A 720 11.51 -18.96 29.99
N LEU A 721 10.63 -18.23 29.31
CA LEU A 721 10.43 -18.36 27.85
C LEU A 721 11.68 -17.91 27.07
N GLU A 722 12.32 -16.82 27.49
CA GLU A 722 13.61 -16.39 26.95
C GLU A 722 14.70 -17.44 27.16
N GLU A 723 14.79 -18.02 28.35
CA GLU A 723 15.74 -19.10 28.63
C GLU A 723 15.48 -20.34 27.77
N LEU A 724 14.20 -20.67 27.53
CA LEU A 724 13.80 -21.75 26.64
C LEU A 724 14.19 -21.44 25.19
N MET A 725 13.92 -20.23 24.70
CA MET A 725 14.34 -19.78 23.37
C MET A 725 15.85 -19.84 23.24
N PHE A 726 16.60 -19.36 24.23
CA PHE A 726 18.05 -19.44 24.28
C PHE A 726 18.56 -20.88 24.17
N THR A 727 17.98 -21.80 24.95
CA THR A 727 18.35 -23.21 24.93
C THR A 727 18.05 -23.84 23.56
N TYR A 728 16.90 -23.51 22.98
CA TYR A 728 16.51 -23.94 21.65
C TYR A 728 17.49 -23.41 20.57
N VAL A 729 17.85 -22.13 20.62
CA VAL A 729 18.79 -21.49 19.67
C VAL A 729 20.18 -22.12 19.71
N LEU A 730 20.64 -22.52 20.89
CA LEU A 730 21.92 -23.19 21.09
C LEU A 730 21.88 -24.71 20.86
N THR A 731 20.76 -25.29 20.48
CA THR A 731 20.69 -26.74 20.22
C THR A 731 21.58 -27.10 19.03
N SER A 732 22.45 -28.10 19.19
CA SER A 732 23.50 -28.50 18.22
C SER A 732 22.97 -29.03 16.88
N HIS A 733 21.74 -29.52 16.87
CA HIS A 733 21.07 -30.09 15.69
C HIS A 733 20.13 -29.11 14.97
N ARG A 734 20.07 -27.85 15.41
CA ARG A 734 19.33 -26.79 14.73
C ARG A 734 20.17 -26.24 13.58
N THR A 735 19.55 -25.98 12.44
CA THR A 735 20.19 -25.29 11.31
C THR A 735 20.45 -23.83 11.68
N SER A 736 21.72 -23.43 11.79
CA SER A 736 22.12 -22.04 12.03
C SER A 736 22.84 -21.43 10.83
N LYS A 737 22.64 -20.12 10.59
CA LYS A 737 23.36 -19.34 9.57
C LYS A 737 24.84 -19.10 9.89
N VAL A 738 25.27 -19.50 11.09
CA VAL A 738 26.63 -19.32 11.63
C VAL A 738 27.11 -20.63 12.22
N ARG A 739 28.36 -21.01 11.94
CA ARG A 739 29.04 -22.15 12.58
C ARG A 739 30.43 -21.78 13.04
N ILE A 740 30.90 -22.54 14.04
CA ILE A 740 32.25 -22.45 14.57
C ILE A 740 32.87 -23.83 14.44
N VAL A 741 33.97 -23.92 13.72
CA VAL A 741 34.71 -25.17 13.48
C VAL A 741 36.07 -25.04 14.13
N GLU A 742 36.34 -25.84 15.15
CA GLU A 742 37.66 -25.89 15.77
C GLU A 742 38.64 -26.61 14.83
N ARG A 743 39.76 -25.98 14.47
CA ARG A 743 40.65 -26.48 13.42
C ARG A 743 41.45 -27.71 13.82
N PHE A 744 41.69 -27.92 15.11
CA PHE A 744 42.28 -29.19 15.58
C PHE A 744 41.33 -30.39 15.37
N MET A 745 40.03 -30.15 15.16
CA MET A 745 39.06 -31.18 14.78
C MET A 745 38.90 -31.33 13.25
N ALA A 746 39.46 -30.41 12.45
CA ALA A 746 39.48 -30.49 11.01
C ALA A 746 40.72 -31.30 10.55
N ARG A 747 40.59 -32.02 9.43
CA ARG A 747 41.77 -32.65 8.82
C ARG A 747 42.55 -31.54 8.14
N ASP A 748 43.80 -31.32 8.55
CA ASP A 748 44.71 -30.48 7.78
C ASP A 748 44.78 -31.06 6.37
N GLY A 749 44.39 -30.27 5.36
CA GLY A 749 44.38 -30.63 3.94
C GLY A 749 45.77 -30.96 3.35
N LYS A 750 46.75 -31.30 4.19
CA LYS A 750 48.10 -31.73 3.85
C LYS A 750 48.50 -32.98 4.64
N ALA A 751 47.84 -34.10 4.38
CA ALA A 751 48.45 -35.42 4.26
C ALA A 751 47.34 -36.47 4.15
N ILE A 752 47.02 -36.84 2.91
CA ILE A 752 46.83 -38.20 2.40
C ILE A 752 46.30 -37.95 0.99
N ALA A 753 47.15 -38.21 0.00
CA ALA A 753 46.67 -38.39 -1.37
C ALA A 753 45.65 -39.54 -1.32
N ALA A 754 44.36 -39.21 -1.29
CA ALA A 754 43.31 -40.19 -1.36
C ALA A 754 43.31 -40.76 -2.78
N GLY A 755 43.98 -41.91 -2.98
CA GLY A 755 44.03 -42.60 -4.26
C GLY A 755 45.19 -43.56 -4.48
N ASP A 756 46.24 -43.55 -3.63
CA ASP A 756 47.34 -44.52 -3.76
C ASP A 756 47.29 -45.60 -2.65
N PRO A 757 46.85 -46.83 -2.93
CA PRO A 757 46.84 -47.92 -1.97
C PRO A 757 48.24 -48.48 -1.66
N THR A 758 49.32 -47.90 -2.21
CA THR A 758 50.71 -48.34 -1.98
C THR A 758 51.51 -47.44 -1.04
N GLY A 759 50.93 -46.32 -0.57
CA GLY A 759 51.54 -45.45 0.43
C GLY A 759 51.37 -46.02 1.85
N GLY A 760 52.45 -46.53 2.42
CA GLY A 760 52.49 -47.06 3.78
C GLY A 760 52.00 -46.06 4.84
N SER A 761 51.46 -46.59 5.94
CA SER A 761 50.92 -45.90 7.09
C SER A 761 51.84 -44.79 7.62
N GLY A 762 51.65 -43.56 7.16
CA GLY A 762 52.22 -42.37 7.79
C GLY A 762 51.36 -42.02 9.00
N SER A 763 51.92 -42.16 10.20
CA SER A 763 51.33 -41.60 11.41
C SER A 763 51.10 -40.10 11.22
N VAL A 764 49.87 -39.63 11.47
CA VAL A 764 49.58 -38.20 11.68
C VAL A 764 50.48 -37.76 12.83
N GLY A 765 51.54 -37.00 12.54
CA GLY A 765 52.51 -36.60 13.55
C GLY A 765 51.90 -35.60 14.54
N GLU A 766 52.26 -35.70 15.82
CA GLU A 766 51.86 -34.78 16.89
C GLU A 766 52.07 -33.29 16.53
N ASP A 767 53.04 -32.98 15.65
CA ASP A 767 53.32 -31.63 15.13
C ASP A 767 52.14 -31.00 14.36
N THR A 768 51.28 -31.80 13.70
CA THR A 768 50.10 -31.27 12.97
C THR A 768 48.94 -30.88 13.90
N LEU A 769 48.73 -31.66 14.96
CA LEU A 769 47.73 -31.35 15.98
C LEU A 769 48.14 -30.10 16.79
N ALA A 770 49.45 -29.95 17.07
CA ALA A 770 50.00 -28.77 17.75
C ALA A 770 49.88 -27.50 16.89
N GLY A 771 50.00 -27.60 15.56
CA GLY A 771 49.89 -26.45 14.64
C GLY A 771 48.46 -25.92 14.44
N SER A 772 47.45 -26.77 14.65
CA SER A 772 46.02 -26.44 14.55
C SER A 772 45.36 -26.15 15.91
N ALA A 773 46.06 -26.41 17.02
CA ALA A 773 45.64 -26.06 18.37
C ALA A 773 45.39 -24.54 18.51
N HIS A 774 44.39 -24.17 19.33
CA HIS A 774 43.96 -22.78 19.56
C HIS A 774 43.52 -22.02 18.30
N ARG A 775 43.13 -22.72 17.23
CA ARG A 775 42.59 -22.12 16.00
C ARG A 775 41.17 -22.57 15.73
N PHE A 776 40.32 -21.67 15.27
CA PHE A 776 38.96 -22.00 14.85
C PHE A 776 38.54 -21.16 13.65
N SER A 777 37.52 -21.62 12.93
CA SER A 777 36.98 -20.95 11.75
C SER A 777 35.51 -20.65 11.98
N VAL A 778 35.11 -19.42 11.67
CA VAL A 778 33.70 -18.98 11.74
C VAL A 778 33.13 -19.03 10.34
N LEU A 779 32.20 -19.95 10.11
CA LEU A 779 31.54 -20.14 8.82
C LEU A 779 30.21 -19.38 8.80
N ILE A 780 30.01 -18.57 7.78
CA ILE A 780 28.81 -17.74 7.60
C ILE A 780 28.10 -18.06 6.27
N ALA A 781 26.80 -17.75 6.22
CA ALA A 781 25.97 -17.90 5.02
C ALA A 781 26.49 -17.08 3.83
N GLU A 782 26.24 -17.58 2.62
CA GLU A 782 26.54 -16.82 1.41
C GLU A 782 25.53 -15.66 1.22
N GLY A 783 26.02 -14.50 0.80
CA GLY A 783 25.18 -13.30 0.57
C GLY A 783 25.29 -12.20 1.64
N LEU A 784 26.08 -12.39 2.69
CA LEU A 784 26.32 -11.34 3.69
C LEU A 784 27.10 -10.15 3.09
N PRO A 785 26.59 -8.91 3.19
CA PRO A 785 27.29 -7.72 2.72
C PRO A 785 28.66 -7.54 3.40
N PRO A 786 29.64 -6.86 2.75
CA PRO A 786 30.95 -6.61 3.33
C PRO A 786 30.91 -5.97 4.72
N GLU A 787 29.94 -5.09 4.97
CA GLU A 787 29.70 -4.43 6.25
C GLU A 787 29.33 -5.42 7.35
N GLN A 788 28.44 -6.38 7.07
CA GLN A 788 28.05 -7.42 8.01
C GLN A 788 29.19 -8.40 8.28
N VAL A 789 30.01 -8.71 7.27
CA VAL A 789 31.23 -9.53 7.45
C VAL A 789 32.24 -8.83 8.36
N ALA A 790 32.43 -7.52 8.21
CA ALA A 790 33.31 -6.74 9.08
C ALA A 790 32.80 -6.74 10.53
N MET A 791 31.49 -6.68 10.71
CA MET A 791 30.84 -6.75 12.02
C MET A 791 31.00 -8.13 12.68
N VAL A 792 30.86 -9.22 11.92
CA VAL A 792 31.15 -10.59 12.42
C VAL A 792 32.57 -10.67 12.99
N LYS A 793 33.56 -10.14 12.27
CA LYS A 793 34.96 -10.10 12.74
C LYS A 793 35.09 -9.34 14.06
N ARG A 794 34.48 -8.16 14.18
CA ARG A 794 34.52 -7.37 15.42
C ARG A 794 33.92 -8.11 16.61
N ILE A 795 32.78 -8.78 16.43
CA ILE A 795 32.14 -9.56 17.50
C ILE A 795 33.03 -10.75 17.89
N VAL A 796 33.57 -11.48 16.92
CA VAL A 796 34.48 -12.59 17.21
C VAL A 796 35.73 -12.10 17.95
N ASP A 797 36.27 -10.93 17.59
CA ASP A 797 37.39 -10.32 18.31
C ASP A 797 37.05 -9.94 19.76
N LEU A 798 35.81 -9.53 20.04
CA LEU A 798 35.34 -9.22 21.40
C LEU A 798 35.09 -10.48 22.24
N GLU A 799 34.58 -11.54 21.62
CA GLU A 799 34.13 -12.76 22.30
C GLU A 799 35.19 -13.86 22.39
N ARG A 800 36.21 -13.87 21.52
CA ARG A 800 37.23 -14.93 21.49
C ARG A 800 38.17 -14.88 22.70
N PRO A 801 38.71 -16.03 23.15
CA PRO A 801 39.82 -16.03 24.08
C PRO A 801 41.07 -15.41 23.43
N ALA A 802 41.81 -14.59 24.19
CA ALA A 802 42.98 -13.86 23.70
C ALA A 802 44.08 -14.75 23.07
N HIS A 803 44.18 -16.01 23.50
CA HIS A 803 45.19 -16.96 23.03
C HIS A 803 44.79 -17.71 21.73
N THR A 804 43.58 -17.48 21.21
CA THR A 804 43.07 -18.17 20.01
C THR A 804 43.25 -17.33 18.75
N ALA A 805 43.46 -17.98 17.60
CA ALA A 805 43.43 -17.33 16.28
C ALA A 805 42.22 -17.82 15.48
N TYR A 806 41.65 -16.95 14.64
CA TYR A 806 40.49 -17.31 13.85
C TYR A 806 40.56 -16.81 12.40
N ASP A 807 39.78 -17.46 11.55
CA ASP A 807 39.45 -17.00 10.21
C ASP A 807 37.92 -16.98 10.03
N VAL A 808 37.43 -16.08 9.18
CA VAL A 808 36.03 -16.03 8.78
C VAL A 808 35.94 -16.48 7.34
N GLY A 809 35.15 -17.52 7.08
CA GLY A 809 34.92 -18.10 5.76
C GLY A 809 33.44 -18.29 5.49
N ARG A 810 33.09 -18.55 4.24
CA ARG A 810 31.73 -18.94 3.83
C ARG A 810 31.56 -20.45 3.99
N PHE A 811 30.33 -20.94 4.09
CA PHE A 811 30.07 -22.38 4.18
C PHE A 811 30.79 -23.20 3.07
N TRP A 812 30.85 -22.68 1.85
CA TRP A 812 31.50 -23.33 0.69
C TRP A 812 33.01 -23.30 0.73
N ASP A 813 33.62 -22.33 1.42
CA ASP A 813 35.08 -22.21 1.49
C ASP A 813 35.73 -23.47 2.09
N TYR A 814 34.96 -24.19 2.91
CA TYR A 814 35.33 -25.44 3.56
C TYR A 814 34.70 -26.69 2.95
N PHE A 815 33.87 -26.58 1.91
CA PHE A 815 33.32 -27.73 1.18
C PHE A 815 34.32 -28.27 0.14
N ARG A 816 35.55 -28.52 0.59
CA ARG A 816 36.67 -29.03 -0.23
C ARG A 816 36.97 -30.47 0.13
N VAL A 817 37.23 -31.28 -0.89
CA VAL A 817 37.62 -32.68 -0.72
C VAL A 817 38.91 -32.75 0.09
N GLY A 818 38.85 -33.37 1.28
CA GLY A 818 39.96 -33.47 2.22
C GLY A 818 39.82 -32.59 3.47
N GLU A 819 39.00 -31.54 3.43
CA GLU A 819 38.78 -30.60 4.55
C GLU A 819 37.38 -30.75 5.18
N ALA A 820 36.34 -31.03 4.38
CA ALA A 820 34.95 -31.16 4.85
C ALA A 820 34.65 -32.51 5.52
N ARG A 821 33.94 -32.51 6.66
CA ARG A 821 33.36 -33.72 7.26
C ARG A 821 31.85 -33.79 6.99
N LEU A 822 31.43 -34.78 6.21
CA LEU A 822 30.00 -35.07 5.98
C LEU A 822 29.27 -35.28 7.32
N ALA A 823 28.06 -34.73 7.42
CA ALA A 823 27.19 -34.71 8.60
C ALA A 823 27.68 -33.89 9.81
N VAL A 824 28.91 -33.37 9.79
CA VAL A 824 29.45 -32.48 10.84
C VAL A 824 29.58 -31.05 10.31
N ASP A 825 30.28 -30.88 9.19
CA ASP A 825 30.55 -29.59 8.56
C ASP A 825 29.58 -29.29 7.39
N THR A 826 28.64 -30.19 7.09
CA THR A 826 27.77 -30.13 5.90
C THR A 826 26.29 -30.05 6.27
N VAL A 827 25.50 -29.21 5.60
CA VAL A 827 24.03 -29.17 5.68
C VAL A 827 23.42 -28.98 4.31
N LEU A 828 22.23 -29.55 4.11
CA LEU A 828 21.38 -29.32 2.94
C LEU A 828 20.52 -28.07 3.22
N GLY A 829 20.57 -27.08 2.34
CA GLY A 829 19.76 -25.86 2.43
C GLY A 829 19.50 -25.25 1.05
N GLU A 830 18.54 -24.33 0.98
CA GLU A 830 18.27 -23.58 -0.25
C GLU A 830 19.37 -22.55 -0.48
N GLU A 831 19.97 -22.57 -1.68
CA GLU A 831 20.97 -21.58 -2.09
C GLU A 831 20.70 -21.06 -3.50
N SER A 832 21.04 -19.78 -3.73
CA SER A 832 20.99 -19.05 -4.99
C SER A 832 21.94 -19.54 -6.12
N ARG A 833 22.72 -20.60 -5.93
CA ARG A 833 23.66 -21.13 -6.95
C ARG A 833 23.26 -22.47 -7.57
N PHE A 834 21.98 -22.84 -7.58
CA PHE A 834 21.50 -23.91 -8.45
C PHE A 834 21.52 -23.47 -9.93
N VAL A 835 22.71 -23.31 -10.51
CA VAL A 835 22.89 -23.02 -11.93
C VAL A 835 23.21 -24.34 -12.65
N PRO A 836 22.51 -24.66 -13.76
CA PRO A 836 22.81 -25.85 -14.55
C PRO A 836 24.23 -25.78 -15.14
N ILE A 837 24.99 -26.87 -15.03
CA ILE A 837 26.30 -27.01 -15.65
C ILE A 837 26.16 -26.93 -17.17
N ILE A 838 26.94 -26.04 -17.79
CA ILE A 838 27.18 -26.04 -19.23
C ILE A 838 28.53 -26.73 -19.47
N LEU A 839 28.48 -27.92 -20.09
CA LEU A 839 29.68 -28.70 -20.42
C LEU A 839 30.68 -27.86 -21.23
N GLY A 840 31.93 -27.79 -20.73
CA GLY A 840 33.01 -27.04 -21.35
C GLY A 840 33.11 -25.56 -20.96
N ARG A 841 32.19 -25.04 -20.14
CA ARG A 841 32.24 -23.66 -19.61
C ARG A 841 32.38 -23.59 -18.09
N ASN A 842 31.71 -24.47 -17.36
CA ASN A 842 31.75 -24.50 -15.89
C ASN A 842 32.82 -25.48 -15.40
N THR A 843 33.51 -25.14 -14.31
CA THR A 843 34.44 -26.06 -13.63
C THR A 843 33.70 -27.01 -12.68
N LEU A 844 34.35 -28.13 -12.32
CA LEU A 844 33.77 -29.12 -11.41
C LEU A 844 33.39 -28.46 -10.07
N ALA A 845 32.16 -28.67 -9.58
CA ALA A 845 31.56 -28.06 -8.39
C ALA A 845 30.99 -26.63 -8.54
N GLU A 846 30.96 -26.02 -9.74
CA GLU A 846 30.30 -24.72 -9.99
C GLU A 846 28.80 -24.82 -10.35
N GLY A 847 28.22 -26.01 -10.36
CA GLY A 847 26.81 -26.23 -10.66
C GLY A 847 26.44 -27.71 -10.63
N TYR A 848 25.24 -28.04 -11.08
CA TYR A 848 24.75 -29.44 -11.16
C TYR A 848 24.37 -29.82 -12.59
N LEU A 849 24.43 -31.11 -12.90
CA LEU A 849 23.91 -31.60 -14.18
C LEU A 849 22.38 -31.51 -14.13
N ALA A 850 21.79 -30.58 -14.87
CA ALA A 850 20.33 -30.52 -14.98
C ALA A 850 19.81 -31.82 -15.60
N SER A 851 18.73 -32.35 -15.05
CA SER A 851 17.95 -33.40 -15.70
C SER A 851 17.52 -32.89 -17.07
N ALA A 852 17.89 -33.57 -18.15
CA ALA A 852 17.45 -33.23 -19.50
C ALA A 852 16.22 -34.07 -19.88
N PRO A 853 15.34 -33.60 -20.78
CA PRO A 853 14.20 -34.38 -21.24
C PRO A 853 14.63 -35.78 -21.71
N PRO A 854 13.98 -36.86 -21.22
CA PRO A 854 12.71 -36.89 -20.48
C PRO A 854 12.84 -36.95 -18.94
N MET A 855 14.01 -36.69 -18.37
CA MET A 855 14.26 -36.82 -16.92
C MET A 855 13.68 -35.68 -16.09
N ASP A 856 13.34 -34.54 -16.71
CA ASP A 856 12.74 -33.32 -16.13
C ASP A 856 11.23 -33.21 -16.38
N THR A 857 10.63 -34.15 -17.12
CA THR A 857 9.19 -34.14 -17.41
C THR A 857 8.39 -34.37 -16.12
N PRO A 858 7.45 -33.47 -15.75
CA PRO A 858 6.67 -33.57 -14.51
C PRO A 858 5.78 -34.81 -14.46
N GLU A 859 5.40 -35.36 -15.62
CA GLU A 859 4.55 -36.56 -15.74
C GLU A 859 5.33 -37.88 -15.70
N ARG A 860 6.65 -37.83 -15.48
CA ARG A 860 7.50 -39.03 -15.51
C ARG A 860 7.26 -39.89 -14.27
N GLN A 861 6.71 -41.08 -14.47
CA GLN A 861 6.59 -42.11 -13.44
C GLN A 861 7.81 -43.06 -13.44
N ILE A 862 8.41 -43.28 -12.26
CA ILE A 862 9.52 -44.22 -12.08
C ILE A 862 8.99 -45.52 -11.47
N ILE A 863 9.08 -46.61 -12.24
CA ILE A 863 8.76 -47.96 -11.80
C ILE A 863 9.62 -48.30 -10.57
N ASP A 864 9.00 -48.86 -9.52
CA ASP A 864 9.53 -49.14 -8.16
C ASP A 864 9.60 -47.96 -7.17
N ARG A 865 9.38 -46.72 -7.60
CA ARG A 865 9.27 -45.56 -6.70
C ARG A 865 7.84 -45.01 -6.65
N ASP A 866 7.22 -44.87 -7.81
CA ASP A 866 5.92 -44.21 -7.96
C ASP A 866 4.82 -45.27 -8.18
N ARG A 867 3.70 -45.17 -7.45
CA ARG A 867 2.55 -46.08 -7.63
C ARG A 867 1.69 -45.61 -8.79
N LEU A 868 1.45 -46.49 -9.76
CA LEU A 868 0.49 -46.27 -10.85
C LEU A 868 -0.93 -46.11 -10.26
N GLY A 869 -1.43 -44.88 -10.19
CA GLY A 869 -2.81 -44.57 -9.80
C GLY A 869 -3.01 -43.28 -8.98
N ASP A 870 -1.96 -42.70 -8.39
CA ASP A 870 -2.10 -41.56 -7.46
C ASP A 870 -1.90 -40.18 -8.13
N THR A 871 -2.55 -39.92 -9.27
CA THR A 871 -2.66 -38.56 -9.81
C THR A 871 -4.10 -38.07 -9.68
N VAL A 872 -4.34 -37.26 -8.64
CA VAL A 872 -5.49 -36.35 -8.58
C VAL A 872 -5.25 -35.22 -9.57
N HIS A 873 -6.27 -34.95 -10.38
CA HIS A 873 -6.38 -33.77 -11.24
C HIS A 873 -5.89 -32.48 -10.58
N LEU A 874 -5.03 -31.75 -11.29
CA LEU A 874 -5.04 -30.28 -11.37
C LEU A 874 -4.44 -29.87 -12.72
#